data_AF-A0A3D2CA77-F1
#
_entry.id   AF-A0A3D2CA77-F1
#
_cell.length_a   1.000
_cell.length_b   1.000
_cell.length_c   1.000
_cell.angle_alpha   90.00
_cell.angle_beta   90.00
_cell.angle_gamma   90.00
#
_symmetry.space_group_name_H-M   'P 1'
#
loop_
_entity.id
_entity.type
_entity.pdbx_description
1 polymer ?
#
loop_
_entity_poly.entity_id
_entity_poly.type
_entity_poly.pdbx_seq_one_letter_code
_entity_poly.pdbx_strand_id
1 'polypeptide(L)'
;MLRRGVSVLTSPDFELAVVVPIASSADVAPAIRQFVVPEGLNARLFLLDTTIDGSIGSIDHATVVRGRSFVLGDALAALAEVIGNAPVVLRRIDALYDSDQLQAVVDHFAQNPNVEFLTCNVSLSTGDGIRHVVDPARDGTRPPQCWDAGLALRASALSQVGRNAWFPSLLAAYIAALQENRAGHLDAAYAVVSYDSFAATRFSHYADLHLLHTHQEAFGSDTPWLSVVVHSKASFDAVTSTLSALFGQVLPPGTFEVILVDRGDGTLNAQLENLSFSQPSQLLATPGATCGAALQAGVDAARGQVLLFVDDHTLPFPDLAELHIRAHRDRPGQLLAVMGSLEHSLESLGTPLARAIAGESETAWVLDREAVPLKPAHQLRPGNFSLLRDAVLSAGGFKAARDAAAVEDLGWQLHNQGYEVLAVPDARSRVAANLDIDAWQSAVEVLEADRVALHADSAKALDASGHQDLTAEGLEALLAAHGDSIRPVRAALEGFASGPHMYALENLGGDWAELTSEIERRASSLLTHLRRIAEANGRLNGLRALGKASYAEVLRTQKLPLPGARGTRYLLRPVHNDETGWLSAMARFLVGFGPMDDTTLVVFADSENGGIAAEEARSAVLELTKRITPGLNGGWADVQVAEASGTPGELIRLVGTVDGWTPTGHEGDQMVEALAEECGTPAVITEDWLLRATNGVEPWPIVTRARFRLLVWPDWSSEEEMRTLFDALARPLANREDAALVLRYDMNRDGDPEVNLPRMAEAFDAVLGEGHGLEVVLLDDDGDEDDFLERLSAAVQAVGVLPSSANGDRKDLIDAIDSPKVTDMMSVTTQLFSLAPLPLGPLYVPTLSLY
;
A
#
# COMPACT_ATOMS: atom_id res chain seq x y z
N MET A 1 47.29 31.01 7.28
CA MET A 1 48.34 32.01 7.56
C MET A 1 47.95 33.30 6.85
N LEU A 2 47.52 34.31 7.61
CA LEU A 2 47.42 35.77 7.31
C LEU A 2 46.33 36.39 8.19
N ARG A 3 46.69 36.68 9.44
CA ARG A 3 46.00 37.67 10.27
C ARG A 3 46.36 39.05 9.69
N ARG A 4 45.39 39.83 9.22
CA ARG A 4 45.56 41.26 8.96
C ARG A 4 44.65 42.07 9.89
N GLY A 5 45.30 42.97 10.61
CA GLY A 5 44.85 43.99 11.56
C GLY A 5 43.36 44.32 11.62
N VAL A 6 42.82 44.15 12.82
CA VAL A 6 41.66 44.89 13.30
C VAL A 6 42.08 46.36 13.41
N SER A 7 41.72 47.15 12.41
CA SER A 7 41.58 48.59 12.53
C SER A 7 40.26 48.84 13.23
N VAL A 8 40.31 49.34 14.47
CA VAL A 8 39.13 49.88 15.17
C VAL A 8 38.64 51.07 14.35
N LEU A 9 37.65 50.83 13.51
CA LEU A 9 36.97 51.87 12.75
C LEU A 9 36.06 52.63 13.71
N THR A 10 36.18 53.95 13.63
CA THR A 10 35.36 54.99 14.23
C THR A 10 33.87 54.67 14.13
N SER A 11 33.11 55.01 15.18
CA SER A 11 31.65 54.93 15.25
C SER A 11 30.99 55.38 13.93
N PRO A 12 29.97 54.68 13.43
CA PRO A 12 29.31 55.06 12.18
C PRO A 12 28.74 56.49 12.25
N ASP A 13 28.95 57.28 11.18
CA ASP A 13 28.40 58.63 10.97
C ASP A 13 26.88 58.61 10.69
N PHE A 14 26.06 57.97 11.53
CA PHE A 14 24.59 58.03 11.46
C PHE A 14 23.93 57.76 12.83
N GLU A 15 22.75 58.32 13.04
CA GLU A 15 21.99 58.26 14.31
C GLU A 15 21.04 57.07 14.38
N LEU A 16 20.59 56.55 13.24
CA LEU A 16 19.58 55.50 13.13
C LEU A 16 19.82 54.61 11.91
N ALA A 17 19.65 53.30 12.07
CA ALA A 17 19.63 52.34 10.97
C ALA A 17 18.19 51.99 10.61
N VAL A 18 17.75 52.27 9.39
CA VAL A 18 16.49 51.75 8.86
C VAL A 18 16.78 50.44 8.14
N VAL A 19 16.12 49.37 8.55
CA VAL A 19 16.48 48.00 8.18
C VAL A 19 15.29 47.33 7.53
N VAL A 20 15.47 46.78 6.34
CA VAL A 20 14.42 46.07 5.60
C VAL A 20 14.89 44.66 5.26
N PRO A 21 14.24 43.59 5.75
CA PRO A 21 14.46 42.23 5.27
C PRO A 21 14.03 42.07 3.81
N ILE A 22 14.91 41.51 3.00
CA ILE A 22 14.71 41.30 1.56
C ILE A 22 14.69 39.79 1.31
N ALA A 23 13.51 39.27 0.95
CA ALA A 23 13.29 37.86 0.66
C ALA A 23 13.37 37.55 -0.83
N SER A 24 13.29 38.58 -1.69
CA SER A 24 13.45 38.48 -3.13
C SER A 24 13.99 39.78 -3.73
N SER A 25 14.55 39.71 -4.95
CA SER A 25 15.00 40.91 -5.68
C SER A 25 13.89 41.91 -5.98
N ALA A 26 12.63 41.46 -6.05
CA ALA A 26 11.47 42.31 -6.25
C ALA A 26 11.21 43.27 -5.06
N ASP A 27 11.69 42.92 -3.86
CA ASP A 27 11.50 43.71 -2.64
C ASP A 27 12.45 44.91 -2.55
N VAL A 28 13.53 44.94 -3.34
CA VAL A 28 14.54 46.00 -3.26
C VAL A 28 13.95 47.36 -3.64
N ALA A 29 13.22 47.44 -4.75
CA ALA A 29 12.70 48.72 -5.25
C ALA A 29 11.63 49.35 -4.30
N PRO A 30 10.65 48.60 -3.76
CA PRO A 30 9.76 49.14 -2.74
C PRO A 30 10.49 49.53 -1.45
N ALA A 31 11.51 48.77 -1.01
CA ALA A 31 12.28 49.11 0.19
C ALA A 31 12.96 50.49 0.09
N ILE A 32 13.58 50.78 -1.07
CA ILE A 32 14.19 52.09 -1.33
C ILE A 32 13.13 53.20 -1.37
N ARG A 33 11.97 52.95 -2.00
CA ARG A 33 10.89 53.95 -2.08
C ARG A 33 10.30 54.32 -0.71
N GLN A 34 10.25 53.36 0.20
CA GLN A 34 9.74 53.58 1.56
C GLN A 34 10.74 54.34 2.44
N PHE A 35 12.02 54.40 2.06
CA PHE A 35 13.06 55.09 2.83
C PHE A 35 12.99 56.60 2.63
N VAL A 36 12.30 57.27 3.55
CA VAL A 36 12.19 58.72 3.65
C VAL A 36 12.68 59.14 5.03
N VAL A 37 13.62 60.08 5.07
CA VAL A 37 14.23 60.58 6.30
C VAL A 37 13.78 62.02 6.54
N PRO A 38 13.26 62.36 7.74
CA PRO A 38 12.93 63.73 8.11
C PRO A 38 14.11 64.70 8.01
N GLU A 39 13.81 65.97 7.75
CA GLU A 39 14.83 67.01 7.70
C GLU A 39 15.53 67.15 9.06
N GLY A 40 16.87 67.04 9.07
CA GLY A 40 17.68 67.14 10.28
C GLY A 40 18.04 65.81 10.96
N LEU A 41 17.45 64.68 10.53
CA LEU A 41 17.80 63.36 11.04
C LEU A 41 18.82 62.67 10.11
N ASN A 42 19.86 62.05 10.68
CA ASN A 42 20.84 61.29 9.90
C ASN A 42 20.58 59.78 10.03
N ALA A 43 19.83 59.20 9.09
CA ALA A 43 19.52 57.77 9.04
C ALA A 43 20.12 57.10 7.80
N ARG A 44 20.43 55.80 7.90
CA ARG A 44 20.98 54.99 6.81
C ARG A 44 20.13 53.75 6.55
N LEU A 45 19.90 53.43 5.27
CA LEU A 45 19.16 52.25 4.84
C LEU A 45 20.09 51.02 4.77
N PHE A 46 19.65 49.94 5.42
CA PHE A 46 20.25 48.62 5.37
C PHE A 46 19.23 47.62 4.81
N LEU A 47 19.65 46.84 3.82
CA LEU A 47 18.86 45.76 3.25
C LEU A 47 19.42 44.45 3.80
N LEU A 48 18.64 43.72 4.60
CA LEU A 48 19.04 42.41 5.10
C LEU A 48 18.72 41.37 4.04
N ASP A 49 19.75 40.84 3.41
CA ASP A 49 19.58 39.80 2.43
C ASP A 49 19.25 38.47 3.12
N THR A 50 17.97 38.11 3.07
CA THR A 50 17.40 36.84 3.56
C THR A 50 17.00 35.91 2.42
N THR A 51 17.45 36.19 1.19
CA THR A 51 17.25 35.29 0.06
C THR A 51 18.06 34.01 0.26
N ILE A 52 17.53 32.86 -0.15
CA ILE A 52 18.28 31.59 -0.06
C ILE A 52 19.55 31.66 -0.90
N ASP A 53 19.48 32.17 -2.14
CA ASP A 53 20.60 32.23 -3.09
C ASP A 53 21.63 33.34 -2.82
N GLY A 54 21.26 34.38 -2.07
CA GLY A 54 22.13 35.56 -1.94
C GLY A 54 22.17 36.41 -3.19
N SER A 55 21.06 36.47 -3.92
CA SER A 55 20.94 37.21 -5.18
C SER A 55 20.96 38.73 -5.02
N ILE A 56 20.89 39.26 -3.79
CA ILE A 56 20.85 40.71 -3.56
C ILE A 56 22.27 41.29 -3.66
N GLY A 57 22.59 41.81 -4.85
CA GLY A 57 23.85 42.48 -5.14
C GLY A 57 23.97 43.87 -4.50
N SER A 58 25.04 44.60 -4.83
CA SER A 58 25.24 45.98 -4.36
C SER A 58 24.17 46.92 -4.91
N ILE A 59 23.56 47.72 -4.03
CA ILE A 59 22.51 48.67 -4.37
C ILE A 59 22.99 50.09 -4.07
N ASP A 60 22.76 51.02 -5.00
CA ASP A 60 23.05 52.44 -4.77
C ASP A 60 22.18 53.00 -3.62
N HIS A 61 22.79 53.78 -2.73
CA HIS A 61 22.13 54.42 -1.58
C HIS A 61 21.59 53.49 -0.48
N ALA A 62 21.94 52.20 -0.51
CA ALA A 62 21.64 51.25 0.57
C ALA A 62 22.86 50.38 0.90
N THR A 63 22.94 49.86 2.13
CA THR A 63 23.96 48.89 2.51
C THR A 63 23.35 47.51 2.62
N VAL A 64 23.75 46.58 1.76
CA VAL A 64 23.29 45.20 1.80
C VAL A 64 24.10 44.43 2.84
N VAL A 65 23.40 43.74 3.75
CA VAL A 65 23.99 42.93 4.81
C VAL A 65 23.43 41.53 4.69
N ARG A 66 24.32 40.54 4.56
CA ARG A 66 23.96 39.12 4.53
C ARG A 66 24.58 38.41 5.72
N GLY A 67 23.78 37.54 6.35
CA GLY A 67 24.27 36.59 7.34
C GLY A 67 25.17 35.51 6.73
N ARG A 68 25.59 34.55 7.55
CA ARG A 68 26.20 33.29 7.07
C ARG A 68 25.16 32.37 6.41
N SER A 69 23.90 32.53 6.80
CA SER A 69 22.71 31.82 6.32
C SER A 69 21.63 32.83 5.92
N PHE A 70 20.52 32.34 5.35
CA PHE A 70 19.41 33.16 4.85
C PHE A 70 18.34 33.50 5.90
N VAL A 71 18.55 33.15 7.18
CA VAL A 71 17.61 33.45 8.26
C VAL A 71 17.80 34.87 8.79
N LEU A 72 16.69 35.53 9.15
CA LEU A 72 16.68 36.91 9.65
C LEU A 72 17.59 37.12 10.86
N GLY A 73 17.65 36.16 11.79
CA GLY A 73 18.52 36.24 12.98
C GLY A 73 19.99 36.43 12.67
N ASP A 74 20.47 35.69 11.68
CA ASP A 74 21.88 35.71 11.29
C ASP A 74 22.20 36.99 10.50
N ALA A 75 21.26 37.47 9.69
CA ALA A 75 21.38 38.78 9.04
C ALA A 75 21.36 39.93 10.06
N LEU A 76 20.54 39.86 11.11
CA LEU A 76 20.53 40.83 12.22
C LEU A 76 21.83 40.76 13.04
N ALA A 77 22.39 39.57 13.25
CA ALA A 77 23.68 39.41 13.91
C ALA A 77 24.82 40.00 13.07
N ALA A 78 24.82 39.81 11.75
CA ALA A 78 25.76 40.45 10.84
C ALA A 78 25.58 41.98 10.82
N LEU A 79 24.34 42.47 10.86
CA LEU A 79 24.04 43.89 10.95
C LEU A 79 24.63 44.53 12.22
N ALA A 80 24.52 43.85 13.36
CA ALA A 80 25.07 44.33 14.63
C ALA A 80 26.58 44.59 14.57
N GLU A 81 27.33 43.85 13.73
CA GLU A 81 28.76 44.06 13.50
C GLU A 81 29.05 45.33 12.67
N VAL A 82 28.06 45.86 11.95
CA VAL A 82 28.21 46.99 11.01
C VAL A 82 27.65 48.31 11.57
N ILE A 83 26.55 48.27 12.33
CA ILE A 83 25.84 49.49 12.77
C ILE A 83 26.36 50.10 14.08
N GLY A 84 27.31 49.43 14.76
CA GLY A 84 27.79 49.87 16.06
C GLY A 84 26.67 49.95 17.10
N ASN A 85 26.47 51.12 17.72
CA ASN A 85 25.45 51.34 18.74
C ASN A 85 24.17 52.02 18.22
N ALA A 86 24.06 52.28 16.91
CA ALA A 86 22.90 52.95 16.35
C ALA A 86 21.62 52.10 16.54
N PRO A 87 20.51 52.67 17.04
CA PRO A 87 19.24 51.97 17.06
C PRO A 87 18.79 51.57 15.65
N VAL A 88 17.99 50.51 15.59
CA VAL A 88 17.42 49.93 14.38
C VAL A 88 15.92 50.21 14.34
N VAL A 89 15.41 50.66 13.20
CA VAL A 89 13.98 50.60 12.86
C VAL A 89 13.80 49.51 11.84
N LEU A 90 13.13 48.43 12.23
CA LEU A 90 12.81 47.33 11.33
C LEU A 90 11.56 47.68 10.53
N ARG A 91 11.65 47.56 9.21
CA ARG A 91 10.55 47.85 8.30
C ARG A 91 10.18 46.61 7.49
N ARG A 92 8.89 46.43 7.31
CA ARG A 92 8.31 45.41 6.46
C ARG A 92 8.11 45.95 5.05
N ILE A 93 8.25 45.07 4.06
CA ILE A 93 8.07 45.46 2.66
C ILE A 93 6.60 45.75 2.31
N ASP A 94 5.67 45.10 2.99
CA ASP A 94 4.22 45.17 2.78
C ASP A 94 3.51 46.24 3.62
N ALA A 95 4.28 47.12 4.28
CA ALA A 95 3.77 48.22 5.11
C ALA A 95 4.13 49.60 4.53
N LEU A 96 3.33 50.60 4.88
CA LEU A 96 3.62 52.01 4.63
C LEU A 96 3.93 52.70 5.95
N TYR A 97 4.80 53.72 5.88
CA TYR A 97 5.38 54.37 7.04
C TYR A 97 5.17 55.88 6.98
N ASP A 98 4.76 56.44 8.11
CA ASP A 98 4.75 57.88 8.31
C ASP A 98 6.19 58.40 8.47
N SER A 99 6.49 59.58 7.92
CA SER A 99 7.84 60.16 7.97
C SER A 99 8.30 60.46 9.40
N ASP A 100 7.37 60.80 10.29
CA ASP A 100 7.68 61.25 11.65
C ASP A 100 8.05 60.09 12.58
N GLN A 101 7.83 58.84 12.15
CA GLN A 101 8.18 57.63 12.91
C GLN A 101 9.63 57.65 13.38
N LEU A 102 10.56 57.99 12.49
CA LEU A 102 12.00 57.89 12.77
C LEU A 102 12.41 58.86 13.88
N GLN A 103 11.87 60.09 13.85
CA GLN A 103 12.11 61.09 14.89
C GLN A 103 11.51 60.63 16.23
N ALA A 104 10.27 60.12 16.21
CA ALA A 104 9.61 59.63 17.42
C ALA A 104 10.38 58.47 18.09
N VAL A 105 10.95 57.56 17.29
CA VAL A 105 11.79 56.46 17.80
C VAL A 105 13.05 56.99 18.47
N VAL A 106 13.75 57.93 17.82
CA VAL A 106 15.00 58.53 18.37
C VAL A 106 14.71 59.27 19.66
N ASP A 107 13.68 60.11 19.70
CA ASP A 107 13.29 60.86 20.89
C ASP A 107 12.91 59.92 22.05
N HIS A 108 12.18 58.84 21.75
CA HIS A 108 11.78 57.86 22.76
C HIS A 108 12.97 57.12 23.34
N PHE A 109 13.90 56.63 22.52
CA PHE A 109 15.13 56.00 23.00
C PHE A 109 16.03 56.98 23.75
N ALA A 110 16.06 58.27 23.39
CA ALA A 110 16.82 59.25 24.17
C ALA A 110 16.23 59.44 25.58
N GLN A 111 14.91 59.40 25.71
CA GLN A 111 14.20 59.59 26.99
C GLN A 111 14.18 58.33 27.87
N ASN A 112 14.25 57.13 27.25
CA ASN A 112 14.06 55.85 27.93
C ASN A 112 15.28 54.93 27.73
N PRO A 113 16.34 55.07 28.55
CA PRO A 113 17.60 54.32 28.36
C PRO A 113 17.46 52.81 28.58
N ASN A 114 16.50 52.37 29.39
CA ASN A 114 16.28 50.95 29.70
C ASN A 114 15.38 50.23 28.69
N VAL A 115 14.75 50.97 27.76
CA VAL A 115 13.91 50.38 26.71
C VAL A 115 14.81 49.88 25.60
N GLU A 116 14.71 48.59 25.30
CA GLU A 116 15.45 47.88 24.26
C GLU A 116 14.62 47.59 23.02
N PHE A 117 13.32 47.37 23.19
CA PHE A 117 12.34 47.14 22.13
C PHE A 117 11.29 48.24 22.17
N LEU A 118 10.91 48.78 21.02
CA LEU A 118 9.89 49.81 20.90
C LEU A 118 8.92 49.43 19.79
N THR A 119 7.62 49.44 20.07
CA THR A 119 6.57 49.26 19.05
C THR A 119 5.75 50.53 18.89
N CYS A 120 4.96 50.62 17.83
CA CYS A 120 3.95 51.67 17.68
C CYS A 120 2.60 51.06 17.26
N ASN A 121 1.54 51.86 17.34
CA ASN A 121 0.25 51.47 16.79
C ASN A 121 0.33 51.22 15.27
N VAL A 122 -0.45 50.25 14.78
CA VAL A 122 -0.49 49.84 13.38
C VAL A 122 -1.89 50.07 12.82
N SER A 123 -2.01 50.90 11.79
CA SER A 123 -3.28 51.16 11.10
C SER A 123 -3.55 50.08 10.05
N LEU A 124 -4.77 49.55 10.00
CA LEU A 124 -5.23 48.61 9.00
C LEU A 124 -6.04 49.33 7.92
N SER A 125 -5.58 49.29 6.68
CA SER A 125 -6.23 49.92 5.54
C SER A 125 -7.01 48.91 4.69
N THR A 126 -8.11 49.41 4.12
CA THR A 126 -8.87 48.76 3.04
C THR A 126 -8.87 49.69 1.83
N GLY A 127 -9.43 49.27 0.69
CA GLY A 127 -9.58 50.14 -0.48
C GLY A 127 -10.28 51.47 -0.19
N ASP A 128 -11.09 51.54 0.88
CA ASP A 128 -11.84 52.73 1.30
C ASP A 128 -11.13 53.59 2.37
N GLY A 129 -9.88 53.24 2.76
CA GLY A 129 -9.10 53.95 3.79
C GLY A 129 -8.84 53.14 5.06
N ILE A 130 -8.40 53.81 6.13
CA ILE A 130 -8.07 53.17 7.43
C ILE A 130 -9.36 52.74 8.13
N ARG A 131 -9.46 51.45 8.48
CA ARG A 131 -10.62 50.86 9.17
C ARG A 131 -10.38 50.60 10.65
N HIS A 132 -9.16 50.22 11.01
CA HIS A 132 -8.84 49.80 12.37
C HIS A 132 -7.43 50.25 12.75
N VAL A 133 -7.18 50.42 14.04
CA VAL A 133 -5.83 50.60 14.61
C VAL A 133 -5.60 49.50 15.63
N VAL A 134 -4.44 48.89 15.55
CA VAL A 134 -4.00 47.76 16.36
C VAL A 134 -2.87 48.24 17.27
N ASP A 135 -2.96 47.88 18.55
CA ASP A 135 -1.94 48.14 19.57
C ASP A 135 -1.20 46.82 19.86
N PRO A 136 0.06 46.69 19.42
CA PRO A 136 0.86 45.51 19.69
C PRO A 136 1.14 45.22 21.17
N ALA A 137 1.17 46.24 22.03
CA ALA A 137 1.49 46.08 23.45
C ALA A 137 0.27 45.69 24.30
N ARG A 138 -0.94 45.85 23.77
CA ARG A 138 -2.20 45.68 24.52
C ARG A 138 -2.40 44.29 25.11
N ASP A 139 -2.06 43.23 24.37
CA ASP A 139 -2.30 41.82 24.75
C ASP A 139 -1.07 41.15 25.39
N GLY A 140 -0.09 41.92 25.83
CA GLY A 140 1.05 41.41 26.61
C GLY A 140 1.88 40.38 25.85
N THR A 141 1.85 39.11 26.30
CA THR A 141 2.63 38.02 25.68
C THR A 141 2.04 37.51 24.36
N ARG A 142 0.94 38.09 23.88
CA ARG A 142 0.27 37.70 22.64
C ARG A 142 0.00 38.91 21.75
N PRO A 143 1.05 39.60 21.25
CA PRO A 143 0.84 40.67 20.27
C PRO A 143 0.08 40.12 19.05
N PRO A 144 -0.70 40.95 18.34
CA PRO A 144 -1.46 40.58 17.13
C PRO A 144 -0.55 40.42 15.90
N GLN A 145 -1.10 40.01 14.75
CA GLN A 145 -0.34 39.94 13.49
C GLN A 145 0.31 41.28 13.16
N CYS A 146 1.41 41.24 12.39
CA CYS A 146 2.13 42.43 11.94
C CYS A 146 2.57 43.36 13.09
N TRP A 147 2.74 42.83 14.31
CA TRP A 147 3.24 43.58 15.47
C TRP A 147 4.62 44.20 15.22
N ASP A 148 5.39 43.57 14.35
CA ASP A 148 6.72 43.97 13.89
C ASP A 148 6.69 45.16 12.93
N ALA A 149 5.53 45.52 12.38
CA ALA A 149 5.41 46.61 11.41
C ALA A 149 5.90 47.94 11.98
N GLY A 150 5.79 48.16 13.29
CA GLY A 150 6.26 49.36 13.99
C GLY A 150 7.51 49.16 14.85
N LEU A 151 8.26 48.07 14.64
CA LEU A 151 9.30 47.64 15.57
C LEU A 151 10.60 48.43 15.41
N ALA A 152 11.10 48.94 16.54
CA ALA A 152 12.44 49.49 16.67
C ALA A 152 13.19 48.81 17.83
N LEU A 153 14.50 48.71 17.69
CA LEU A 153 15.39 47.92 18.54
C LEU A 153 16.63 48.76 18.87
N ARG A 154 17.13 48.71 20.10
CA ARG A 154 18.51 49.13 20.35
C ARG A 154 19.50 48.13 19.75
N ALA A 155 20.68 48.59 19.37
CA ALA A 155 21.75 47.70 18.92
C ALA A 155 22.08 46.59 19.93
N SER A 156 22.01 46.88 21.24
CA SER A 156 22.22 45.88 22.30
C SER A 156 21.18 44.75 22.28
N ALA A 157 19.95 45.04 21.86
CA ALA A 157 18.87 44.06 21.78
C ALA A 157 19.09 43.04 20.66
N LEU A 158 19.84 43.40 19.61
CA LEU A 158 20.17 42.48 18.52
C LEU A 158 20.94 41.24 19.01
N SER A 159 21.72 41.38 20.08
CA SER A 159 22.46 40.26 20.68
C SER A 159 21.57 39.25 21.42
N GLN A 160 20.34 39.64 21.78
CA GLN A 160 19.34 38.79 22.43
C GLN A 160 18.53 38.00 21.40
N VAL A 161 18.57 38.42 20.13
CA VAL A 161 18.01 37.66 19.01
C VAL A 161 19.01 36.56 18.67
N GLY A 162 18.62 35.30 18.84
CA GLY A 162 19.49 34.16 18.53
C GLY A 162 20.04 34.22 17.09
N ARG A 163 21.26 33.75 16.84
CA ARG A 163 21.78 33.70 15.45
C ARG A 163 20.97 32.77 14.55
N ASN A 164 20.45 31.72 15.15
CA ASN A 164 19.49 30.82 14.53
C ASN A 164 18.08 31.38 14.63
N ALA A 165 17.90 32.70 14.84
CA ALA A 165 16.59 33.27 15.06
C ALA A 165 15.75 33.23 13.80
N TRP A 166 14.59 32.67 14.05
CA TRP A 166 13.44 32.68 13.20
C TRP A 166 12.55 33.82 13.66
N PHE A 167 11.48 34.10 12.93
CA PHE A 167 10.50 35.09 13.40
C PHE A 167 10.02 34.84 14.86
N PRO A 168 9.81 33.58 15.34
CA PRO A 168 9.57 33.28 16.75
C PRO A 168 10.62 33.80 17.73
N SER A 169 11.90 33.90 17.35
CA SER A 169 12.97 34.31 18.26
C SER A 169 13.04 35.83 18.45
N LEU A 170 12.71 36.61 17.42
CA LEU A 170 12.56 38.07 17.58
C LEU A 170 11.33 38.38 18.43
N LEU A 171 10.23 37.66 18.20
CA LEU A 171 9.03 37.72 19.04
C LEU A 171 9.29 37.25 20.48
N ALA A 172 10.08 36.19 20.67
CA ALA A 172 10.50 35.71 21.99
C ALA A 172 11.28 36.78 22.75
N ALA A 173 12.27 37.41 22.09
CA ALA A 173 13.09 38.45 22.69
C ALA A 173 12.24 39.68 23.05
N TYR A 174 11.29 40.05 22.18
CA TYR A 174 10.32 41.11 22.48
C TYR A 174 9.43 40.76 23.69
N ILE A 175 8.85 39.56 23.75
CA ILE A 175 8.01 39.13 24.87
C ILE A 175 8.81 39.07 26.18
N ALA A 176 10.04 38.57 26.15
CA ALA A 176 10.93 38.57 27.31
C ALA A 176 11.25 40.00 27.77
N ALA A 177 11.57 40.90 26.84
CA ALA A 177 11.78 42.31 27.16
C ALA A 177 10.53 42.97 27.74
N LEU A 178 9.34 42.65 27.23
CA LEU A 178 8.07 43.14 27.76
C LEU A 178 7.83 42.67 29.20
N GLN A 179 8.07 41.39 29.48
CA GLN A 179 7.95 40.81 30.83
C GLN A 179 8.95 41.44 31.83
N GLU A 180 10.12 41.86 31.34
CA GLU A 180 11.16 42.49 32.15
C GLU A 180 11.07 44.03 32.19
N ASN A 181 10.00 44.63 31.66
CA ASN A 181 9.84 46.09 31.51
C ASN A 181 10.97 46.79 30.74
N ARG A 182 11.56 46.08 29.77
CA ARG A 182 12.54 46.58 28.80
C ARG A 182 11.93 46.85 27.41
N ALA A 183 10.60 46.77 27.27
CA ALA A 183 9.89 47.16 26.05
C ALA A 183 9.06 48.43 26.27
N GLY A 184 8.99 49.30 25.25
CA GLY A 184 8.19 50.52 25.21
C GLY A 184 7.19 50.51 24.05
N HIS A 185 6.26 51.47 24.06
CA HIS A 185 5.23 51.60 23.04
C HIS A 185 4.95 53.08 22.70
N LEU A 186 4.69 53.37 21.42
CA LEU A 186 4.25 54.67 20.90
C LEU A 186 2.76 54.60 20.51
N ASP A 187 1.91 55.37 21.20
CA ASP A 187 0.47 55.41 20.97
C ASP A 187 0.06 55.94 19.58
N ALA A 188 0.94 56.66 18.87
CA ALA A 188 0.65 57.12 17.52
C ALA A 188 0.84 56.00 16.49
N ALA A 189 -0.06 55.92 15.51
CA ALA A 189 -0.01 54.91 14.48
C ALA A 189 0.92 55.33 13.34
N TYR A 190 2.18 54.92 13.40
CA TYR A 190 3.21 55.28 12.42
C TYR A 190 3.39 54.27 11.27
N ALA A 191 2.71 53.12 11.35
CA ALA A 191 2.73 52.09 10.32
C ALA A 191 1.30 51.82 9.81
N VAL A 192 1.17 51.57 8.51
CA VAL A 192 -0.09 51.20 7.85
C VAL A 192 0.11 49.88 7.10
N VAL A 193 -0.73 48.89 7.35
CA VAL A 193 -0.72 47.58 6.68
C VAL A 193 -2.08 47.36 6.02
N SER A 194 -2.12 46.76 4.84
CA SER A 194 -3.39 46.40 4.20
C SER A 194 -4.10 45.29 4.99
N TYR A 195 -5.43 45.27 4.95
CA TYR A 195 -6.21 44.22 5.59
C TYR A 195 -5.86 42.83 5.01
N ASP A 196 -5.58 42.75 3.72
CA ASP A 196 -5.20 41.51 3.04
C ASP A 196 -3.85 40.98 3.55
N SER A 197 -2.84 41.84 3.68
CA SER A 197 -1.54 41.46 4.24
C SER A 197 -1.64 41.04 5.71
N PHE A 198 -2.46 41.76 6.49
CA PHE A 198 -2.74 41.41 7.88
C PHE A 198 -3.44 40.04 7.99
N ALA A 199 -4.39 39.74 7.11
CA ALA A 199 -5.07 38.45 7.07
C ALA A 199 -4.12 37.32 6.62
N ALA A 200 -3.28 37.57 5.62
CA ALA A 200 -2.34 36.58 5.07
C ALA A 200 -1.30 36.11 6.10
N THR A 201 -0.92 36.96 7.05
CA THR A 201 0.06 36.64 8.11
C THR A 201 -0.58 36.01 9.36
N ARG A 202 -1.90 35.86 9.39
CA ARG A 202 -2.64 35.32 10.55
C ARG A 202 -2.12 33.97 11.01
N PHE A 203 -1.94 33.06 10.08
CA PHE A 203 -1.59 31.68 10.41
C PHE A 203 -0.15 31.53 10.89
N SER A 204 0.82 32.12 10.18
CA SER A 204 2.23 32.08 10.60
C SER A 204 2.42 32.72 11.97
N HIS A 205 1.77 33.86 12.21
CA HIS A 205 1.84 34.56 13.50
C HIS A 205 1.25 33.78 14.67
N TYR A 206 0.07 33.16 14.50
CA TYR A 206 -0.50 32.34 15.58
C TYR A 206 0.28 31.06 15.82
N ALA A 207 0.91 30.48 14.79
CA ALA A 207 1.86 29.39 14.96
C ALA A 207 3.03 29.87 15.84
N ASP A 208 3.70 30.97 15.49
CA ASP A 208 4.81 31.55 16.27
C ASP A 208 4.44 31.74 17.75
N LEU A 209 3.23 32.27 18.03
CA LEU A 209 2.72 32.42 19.39
C LEU A 209 2.45 31.08 20.09
N HIS A 210 1.86 30.09 19.40
CA HIS A 210 1.61 28.77 19.99
C HIS A 210 2.92 28.15 20.50
N LEU A 211 3.98 28.29 19.72
CA LEU A 211 5.27 27.64 19.98
C LEU A 211 5.98 28.21 21.19
N LEU A 212 5.97 29.54 21.32
CA LEU A 212 6.50 30.24 22.48
C LEU A 212 5.81 29.84 23.78
N HIS A 213 4.53 29.46 23.70
CA HIS A 213 3.74 29.07 24.87
C HIS A 213 3.72 27.56 25.13
N THR A 214 4.01 26.72 24.13
CA THR A 214 3.81 25.26 24.21
C THR A 214 5.11 24.46 24.39
N HIS A 215 6.28 25.05 24.12
CA HIS A 215 7.59 24.34 24.16
C HIS A 215 8.53 24.88 25.23
N GLN A 216 8.60 24.18 26.37
CA GLN A 216 9.64 24.37 27.39
C GLN A 216 10.55 23.14 27.57
N GLU A 217 10.35 22.06 26.82
CA GLU A 217 11.20 20.86 26.92
C GLU A 217 12.29 20.85 25.84
N ALA A 218 13.55 20.68 26.27
CA ALA A 218 14.69 20.59 25.38
C ALA A 218 14.73 19.21 24.69
N PHE A 219 14.69 19.19 23.35
CA PHE A 219 15.06 18.03 22.54
C PHE A 219 16.59 17.88 22.53
N GLY A 220 17.14 17.45 23.67
CA GLY A 220 18.57 17.18 23.81
C GLY A 220 18.91 15.76 23.34
N SER A 221 19.45 15.62 22.13
CA SER A 221 20.15 14.39 21.72
C SER A 221 21.23 14.66 20.68
N ASP A 222 22.28 13.82 20.66
CA ASP A 222 23.36 13.83 19.67
C ASP A 222 22.89 13.39 18.25
N THR A 223 21.63 12.96 18.13
CA THR A 223 20.97 12.51 16.89
C THR A 223 19.64 13.24 16.69
N PRO A 224 19.28 13.63 15.45
CA PRO A 224 17.96 14.22 15.15
C PRO A 224 16.82 13.27 15.52
N TRP A 225 15.68 13.80 15.94
CA TRP A 225 14.44 13.04 16.11
C TRP A 225 13.80 12.72 14.76
N LEU A 226 13.86 13.65 13.83
CA LEU A 226 13.19 13.62 12.53
C LEU A 226 14.20 13.85 11.39
N SER A 227 14.08 13.08 10.32
CA SER A 227 14.71 13.41 9.02
C SER A 227 13.62 13.80 8.05
N VAL A 228 13.67 15.04 7.55
CA VAL A 228 12.79 15.50 6.48
C VAL A 228 13.43 15.14 5.15
N VAL A 229 12.76 14.33 4.35
CA VAL A 229 13.21 13.91 3.02
C VAL A 229 12.41 14.68 1.97
N VAL A 230 13.11 15.42 1.14
CA VAL A 230 12.56 16.14 -0.03
C VAL A 230 13.24 15.59 -1.27
N HIS A 231 12.49 15.15 -2.26
CA HIS A 231 13.04 14.83 -3.57
C HIS A 231 12.58 15.86 -4.60
N SER A 232 13.45 16.25 -5.52
CA SER A 232 13.09 17.24 -6.54
C SER A 232 13.70 16.96 -7.90
N LYS A 233 12.96 17.32 -8.95
CA LYS A 233 13.45 17.48 -10.34
C LYS A 233 13.43 18.96 -10.77
N ALA A 234 13.00 19.84 -9.88
CA ALA A 234 12.71 21.22 -10.21
C ALA A 234 13.98 22.09 -10.13
N SER A 235 13.90 23.29 -10.72
CA SER A 235 14.96 24.27 -10.60
C SER A 235 15.09 24.77 -9.15
N PHE A 236 16.24 25.34 -8.83
CA PHE A 236 16.45 26.01 -7.55
C PHE A 236 15.35 27.03 -7.21
N ASP A 237 14.94 27.86 -8.17
CA ASP A 237 13.90 28.87 -7.95
C ASP A 237 12.57 28.26 -7.52
N ALA A 238 12.19 27.11 -8.10
CA ALA A 238 10.94 26.43 -7.79
C ALA A 238 10.94 25.82 -6.37
N VAL A 239 12.08 25.31 -5.92
CA VAL A 239 12.22 24.62 -4.62
C VAL A 239 12.53 25.60 -3.47
N THR A 240 12.95 26.82 -3.80
CA THR A 240 13.36 27.85 -2.84
C THR A 240 12.29 28.11 -1.77
N SER A 241 11.03 28.32 -2.16
CA SER A 241 9.97 28.61 -1.17
C SER A 241 9.73 27.45 -0.21
N THR A 242 9.78 26.21 -0.71
CA THR A 242 9.67 24.98 0.08
C THR A 242 10.81 24.85 1.08
N LEU A 243 12.06 25.05 0.63
CA LEU A 243 13.22 25.01 1.52
C LEU A 243 13.15 26.12 2.57
N SER A 244 12.78 27.34 2.18
CA SER A 244 12.57 28.45 3.13
C SER A 244 11.57 28.07 4.22
N ALA A 245 10.45 27.43 3.86
CA ALA A 245 9.43 26.97 4.82
C ALA A 245 9.93 25.81 5.70
N LEU A 246 10.77 24.91 5.17
CA LEU A 246 11.37 23.81 5.94
C LEU A 246 12.44 24.28 6.92
N PHE A 247 13.31 25.19 6.51
CA PHE A 247 14.20 25.90 7.42
C PHE A 247 13.47 26.98 8.24
N GLY A 248 12.13 27.00 8.13
CA GLY A 248 11.11 27.71 8.88
C GLY A 248 10.15 26.81 9.70
N GLN A 249 10.47 25.51 9.94
CA GLN A 249 10.02 24.59 11.04
C GLN A 249 10.54 24.74 12.51
N VAL A 250 9.69 25.16 13.42
CA VAL A 250 9.94 25.86 14.70
C VAL A 250 10.55 25.07 15.86
N LEU A 251 11.44 24.14 15.53
CA LEU A 251 12.15 23.28 16.46
C LEU A 251 13.60 23.77 16.64
N PRO A 252 14.20 23.58 17.83
CA PRO A 252 15.60 23.89 18.05
C PRO A 252 16.52 23.24 17.00
N PRO A 253 17.60 23.92 16.57
CA PRO A 253 18.59 23.34 15.68
C PRO A 253 19.09 21.98 16.15
N GLY A 254 19.11 21.01 15.24
CA GLY A 254 19.51 19.63 15.52
C GLY A 254 18.37 18.70 15.95
N THR A 255 17.16 19.24 16.23
CA THR A 255 15.98 18.41 16.50
C THR A 255 15.57 17.62 15.26
N PHE A 256 15.75 18.20 14.07
CA PHE A 256 15.54 17.54 12.80
C PHE A 256 16.69 17.81 11.84
N GLU A 257 16.78 17.03 10.78
CA GLU A 257 17.65 17.28 9.65
C GLU A 257 16.85 17.33 8.34
N VAL A 258 17.40 17.99 7.33
CA VAL A 258 16.80 18.07 5.99
C VAL A 258 17.68 17.33 4.98
N ILE A 259 17.11 16.40 4.26
CA ILE A 259 17.77 15.61 3.23
C ILE A 259 17.10 15.94 1.91
N LEU A 260 17.82 16.67 1.07
CA LEU A 260 17.36 17.00 -0.27
C LEU A 260 17.99 16.05 -1.28
N VAL A 261 17.17 15.38 -2.06
CA VAL A 261 17.57 14.48 -3.12
C VAL A 261 17.26 15.11 -4.48
N ASP A 262 18.29 15.63 -5.13
CA ASP A 262 18.23 16.13 -6.50
C ASP A 262 18.25 14.94 -7.47
N ARG A 263 17.09 14.63 -8.04
CA ARG A 263 16.93 13.61 -9.08
C ARG A 263 16.78 14.20 -10.49
N GLY A 264 17.06 15.50 -10.65
CA GLY A 264 17.15 16.20 -11.91
C GLY A 264 18.48 15.92 -12.62
N ASP A 265 19.19 16.98 -13.02
CA ASP A 265 20.50 16.89 -13.69
C ASP A 265 21.69 17.17 -12.77
N GLY A 266 21.45 17.39 -11.47
CA GLY A 266 22.49 17.72 -10.48
C GLY A 266 22.71 19.23 -10.27
N THR A 267 22.05 20.09 -11.05
CA THR A 267 22.22 21.55 -10.97
C THR A 267 21.71 22.10 -9.63
N LEU A 268 20.59 21.57 -9.11
CA LEU A 268 20.02 21.99 -7.84
C LEU A 268 21.00 21.71 -6.70
N ASN A 269 21.61 20.52 -6.68
CA ASN A 269 22.61 20.14 -5.70
C ASN A 269 23.82 21.11 -5.72
N ALA A 270 24.36 21.39 -6.91
CA ALA A 270 25.50 22.30 -7.08
C ALA A 270 25.20 23.74 -6.63
N GLN A 271 23.97 24.23 -6.84
CA GLN A 271 23.55 25.56 -6.37
C GLN A 271 23.44 25.62 -4.84
N LEU A 272 23.03 24.52 -4.20
CA LEU A 272 22.83 24.46 -2.75
C LEU A 272 24.11 24.15 -1.97
N GLU A 273 25.12 23.54 -2.57
CA GLU A 273 26.38 23.14 -1.91
C GLU A 273 27.11 24.31 -1.22
N ASN A 274 26.95 25.53 -1.74
CA ASN A 274 27.59 26.73 -1.20
C ASN A 274 26.75 27.47 -0.14
N LEU A 275 25.55 26.99 0.17
CA LEU A 275 24.66 27.60 1.15
C LEU A 275 24.89 27.02 2.55
N SER A 276 24.74 27.86 3.57
CA SER A 276 24.71 27.40 4.96
C SER A 276 23.27 27.34 5.47
N PHE A 277 22.92 26.21 6.06
CA PHE A 277 21.60 25.92 6.59
C PHE A 277 21.56 26.01 8.11
N SER A 278 20.40 26.40 8.66
CA SER A 278 20.17 26.53 10.10
C SER A 278 19.97 25.18 10.81
N GLN A 279 19.79 24.12 10.04
CA GLN A 279 19.62 22.73 10.48
C GLN A 279 20.68 21.85 9.83
N PRO A 280 21.05 20.70 10.42
CA PRO A 280 21.84 19.70 9.71
C PRO A 280 21.17 19.37 8.37
N SER A 281 21.93 19.43 7.28
CA SER A 281 21.39 19.17 5.95
C SER A 281 22.33 18.30 5.13
N GLN A 282 21.74 17.42 4.33
CA GLN A 282 22.45 16.58 3.38
C GLN A 282 21.88 16.81 1.99
N LEU A 283 22.76 17.00 1.01
CA LEU A 283 22.40 17.18 -0.39
C LEU A 283 22.86 15.95 -1.15
N LEU A 284 21.92 15.17 -1.68
CA LEU A 284 22.20 13.99 -2.48
C LEU A 284 21.91 14.30 -3.95
N ALA A 285 22.79 13.86 -4.85
CA ALA A 285 22.57 13.94 -6.29
C ALA A 285 22.36 12.54 -6.84
N THR A 286 21.19 12.29 -7.40
CA THR A 286 20.79 11.03 -8.05
C THR A 286 20.23 11.31 -9.44
N PRO A 287 21.02 11.80 -10.40
CA PRO A 287 20.50 12.31 -11.66
C PRO A 287 19.70 11.26 -12.43
N GLY A 288 18.49 11.63 -12.88
CA GLY A 288 17.60 10.73 -13.62
C GLY A 288 16.97 9.60 -12.80
N ALA A 289 17.12 9.60 -11.47
CA ALA A 289 16.49 8.60 -10.61
C ALA A 289 14.96 8.69 -10.65
N THR A 290 14.31 7.53 -10.50
CA THR A 290 12.88 7.44 -10.21
C THR A 290 12.60 8.02 -8.82
N CYS A 291 11.33 8.33 -8.54
CA CYS A 291 10.87 8.76 -7.23
C CYS A 291 11.23 7.72 -6.14
N GLY A 292 10.98 6.43 -6.37
CA GLY A 292 11.29 5.37 -5.41
C GLY A 292 12.78 5.28 -5.10
N ALA A 293 13.64 5.40 -6.12
CA ALA A 293 15.10 5.42 -5.91
C ALA A 293 15.55 6.66 -5.12
N ALA A 294 14.99 7.84 -5.41
CA ALA A 294 15.31 9.07 -4.71
C ALA A 294 14.83 9.04 -3.24
N LEU A 295 13.61 8.57 -3.00
CA LEU A 295 13.07 8.38 -1.66
C LEU A 295 13.92 7.39 -0.84
N GLN A 296 14.33 6.27 -1.45
CA GLN A 296 15.21 5.31 -0.77
C GLN A 296 16.58 5.90 -0.44
N ALA A 297 17.18 6.67 -1.36
CA ALA A 297 18.44 7.36 -1.08
C ALA A 297 18.30 8.33 0.12
N GLY A 298 17.15 9.00 0.24
CA GLY A 298 16.82 9.82 1.40
C GLY A 298 16.71 9.02 2.70
N VAL A 299 16.02 7.87 2.67
CA VAL A 299 15.89 6.93 3.80
C VAL A 299 17.25 6.40 4.27
N ASP A 300 18.13 6.08 3.33
CA ASP A 300 19.46 5.53 3.61
C ASP A 300 20.36 6.57 4.29
N ALA A 301 20.26 7.84 3.88
CA ALA A 301 21.01 8.96 4.48
C ALA A 301 20.42 9.46 5.80
N ALA A 302 19.16 9.12 6.11
CA ALA A 302 18.45 9.58 7.29
C ALA A 302 18.97 8.97 8.59
N ARG A 303 19.15 9.84 9.59
CA ARG A 303 19.57 9.51 10.95
C ARG A 303 18.44 9.67 11.98
N GLY A 304 17.36 10.36 11.61
CA GLY A 304 16.16 10.55 12.41
C GLY A 304 15.40 9.26 12.64
N GLN A 305 14.76 9.16 13.81
CA GLN A 305 13.90 8.03 14.15
C GLN A 305 12.60 8.06 13.34
N VAL A 306 12.10 9.26 13.08
CA VAL A 306 10.95 9.51 12.20
C VAL A 306 11.45 10.05 10.86
N LEU A 307 10.87 9.57 9.77
CA LEU A 307 11.07 10.10 8.42
C LEU A 307 9.82 10.88 8.04
N LEU A 308 9.96 12.15 7.67
CA LEU A 308 8.89 12.99 7.13
C LEU A 308 9.19 13.27 5.66
N PHE A 309 8.27 12.92 4.77
CA PHE A 309 8.38 13.15 3.34
C PHE A 309 7.55 14.36 2.95
N VAL A 310 8.20 15.33 2.30
CA VAL A 310 7.59 16.60 1.89
C VAL A 310 7.83 16.82 0.40
N ASP A 311 6.78 17.21 -0.31
CA ASP A 311 6.87 17.55 -1.73
C ASP A 311 7.59 18.90 -1.93
N ASP A 312 8.38 18.97 -3.00
CA ASP A 312 9.24 20.11 -3.36
C ASP A 312 8.50 21.39 -3.78
N HIS A 313 7.18 21.32 -3.91
CA HIS A 313 6.28 22.40 -4.32
C HIS A 313 5.22 22.71 -3.25
N THR A 314 5.54 22.45 -1.99
CA THR A 314 4.65 22.74 -0.85
C THR A 314 5.33 23.65 0.17
N LEU A 315 4.54 24.37 0.95
CA LEU A 315 4.98 25.30 1.99
C LEU A 315 4.53 24.72 3.34
N PRO A 316 5.37 23.90 3.98
CA PRO A 316 5.17 23.42 5.34
C PRO A 316 4.82 24.55 6.30
N PHE A 317 3.77 24.37 7.10
CA PHE A 317 3.48 25.30 8.18
C PHE A 317 4.56 25.20 9.26
N PRO A 318 4.82 26.27 10.03
CA PRO A 318 5.94 26.31 10.96
C PRO A 318 5.95 25.17 12.00
N ASP A 319 4.80 24.60 12.34
CA ASP A 319 4.58 23.53 13.32
C ASP A 319 4.56 22.10 12.71
N LEU A 320 4.75 21.94 11.38
CA LEU A 320 4.60 20.65 10.70
C LEU A 320 5.48 19.54 11.30
N ALA A 321 6.79 19.78 11.38
CA ALA A 321 7.76 18.81 11.88
C ALA A 321 7.46 18.38 13.32
N GLU A 322 7.04 19.34 14.15
CA GLU A 322 6.69 19.12 15.54
C GLU A 322 5.45 18.22 15.69
N LEU A 323 4.40 18.50 14.91
CA LEU A 323 3.15 17.73 14.93
C LEU A 323 3.37 16.29 14.46
N HIS A 324 4.22 16.08 13.45
CA HIS A 324 4.64 14.74 13.05
C HIS A 324 5.44 14.01 14.14
N ILE A 325 6.39 14.68 14.80
CA ILE A 325 7.14 14.10 15.92
C ILE A 325 6.19 13.71 17.05
N ARG A 326 5.27 14.60 17.47
CA ARG A 326 4.27 14.33 18.51
C ARG A 326 3.37 13.16 18.15
N ALA A 327 2.92 13.08 16.89
CA ALA A 327 2.04 12.01 16.43
C ALA A 327 2.62 10.61 16.70
N HIS A 328 3.93 10.43 16.44
CA HIS A 328 4.67 9.18 16.71
C HIS A 328 5.06 9.04 18.19
N ARG A 329 5.61 10.09 18.80
CA ARG A 329 6.10 10.07 20.19
C ARG A 329 5.01 9.74 21.19
N ASP A 330 3.81 10.29 20.99
CA ASP A 330 2.69 10.13 21.91
C ASP A 330 1.95 8.78 21.69
N ARG A 331 2.37 7.97 20.70
CA ARG A 331 1.79 6.66 20.34
C ARG A 331 2.87 5.57 20.18
N PRO A 332 3.73 5.34 21.19
CA PRO A 332 4.81 4.38 21.07
C PRO A 332 4.26 2.96 20.84
N GLY A 333 4.87 2.24 19.90
CA GLY A 333 4.55 0.84 19.60
C GLY A 333 3.32 0.61 18.71
N GLN A 334 2.64 1.67 18.27
CA GLN A 334 1.56 1.54 17.28
C GLN A 334 2.13 1.43 15.86
N LEU A 335 1.56 0.55 15.05
CA LEU A 335 1.91 0.37 13.63
C LEU A 335 1.16 1.41 12.80
N LEU A 336 1.68 2.63 12.73
CA LEU A 336 1.00 3.72 12.03
C LEU A 336 1.91 4.50 11.07
N ALA A 337 1.31 4.91 9.96
CA ALA A 337 1.77 5.98 9.09
C ALA A 337 1.00 7.25 9.46
N VAL A 338 1.66 8.40 9.55
CA VAL A 338 1.00 9.68 9.84
C VAL A 338 0.90 10.48 8.56
N MET A 339 -0.29 10.95 8.21
CA MET A 339 -0.57 11.78 7.04
C MET A 339 -1.02 13.16 7.49
N GLY A 340 -0.31 14.20 7.04
CA GLY A 340 -0.70 15.59 7.22
C GLY A 340 -1.63 16.08 6.11
N SER A 341 -2.12 17.31 6.24
CA SER A 341 -3.00 17.93 5.25
C SER A 341 -2.22 18.71 4.19
N LEU A 342 -2.77 18.78 2.98
CA LEU A 342 -2.23 19.56 1.86
C LEU A 342 -3.22 20.65 1.46
N GLU A 343 -3.07 21.83 2.03
CA GLU A 343 -4.02 22.94 1.86
C GLU A 343 -3.77 23.71 0.57
N HIS A 344 -4.85 24.11 -0.10
CA HIS A 344 -4.80 25.08 -1.19
C HIS A 344 -5.15 26.47 -0.68
N SER A 345 -4.45 27.51 -1.15
CA SER A 345 -4.78 28.88 -0.78
C SER A 345 -6.10 29.31 -1.39
N LEU A 346 -6.82 30.25 -0.77
CA LEU A 346 -8.07 30.77 -1.33
C LEU A 346 -7.83 31.40 -2.71
N GLU A 347 -6.69 32.04 -2.91
CA GLU A 347 -6.30 32.62 -4.20
C GLU A 347 -6.13 31.52 -5.27
N SER A 348 -5.51 30.39 -4.91
CA SER A 348 -5.36 29.24 -5.80
C SER A 348 -6.70 28.57 -6.14
N LEU A 349 -7.68 28.64 -5.25
CA LEU A 349 -9.04 28.08 -5.43
C LEU A 349 -10.03 29.09 -6.03
N GLY A 350 -9.52 30.12 -6.71
CA GLY A 350 -10.34 31.21 -7.24
C GLY A 350 -11.27 30.82 -8.38
N THR A 351 -11.00 29.72 -9.09
CA THR A 351 -11.70 29.34 -10.33
C THR A 351 -12.41 27.99 -10.19
N PRO A 352 -13.47 27.73 -10.98
CA PRO A 352 -14.15 26.43 -10.93
C PRO A 352 -13.25 25.23 -11.20
N LEU A 353 -12.31 25.36 -12.15
CA LEU A 353 -11.37 24.28 -12.46
C LEU A 353 -10.44 24.01 -11.27
N ALA A 354 -9.89 25.05 -10.66
CA ALA A 354 -8.99 24.90 -9.52
C ALA A 354 -9.67 24.21 -8.35
N ARG A 355 -10.93 24.58 -8.04
CA ARG A 355 -11.72 23.87 -7.01
C ARG A 355 -11.99 22.42 -7.37
N ALA A 356 -12.32 22.13 -8.63
CA ALA A 356 -12.54 20.77 -9.09
C ALA A 356 -11.27 19.89 -8.92
N ILE A 357 -10.09 20.40 -9.31
CA ILE A 357 -8.82 19.67 -9.16
C ILE A 357 -8.48 19.46 -7.68
N ALA A 358 -8.58 20.51 -6.85
CA ALA A 358 -8.34 20.39 -5.41
C ALA A 358 -9.33 19.44 -4.72
N GLY A 359 -10.58 19.39 -5.20
CA GLY A 359 -11.63 18.49 -4.75
C GLY A 359 -11.31 16.99 -4.91
N GLU A 360 -10.41 16.63 -5.83
CA GLU A 360 -10.00 15.23 -6.01
C GLU A 360 -8.98 14.76 -4.95
N SER A 361 -8.29 15.68 -4.27
CA SER A 361 -7.34 15.33 -3.23
C SER A 361 -8.06 15.16 -1.89
N GLU A 362 -8.14 13.92 -1.41
CA GLU A 362 -8.70 13.62 -0.09
C GLU A 362 -7.92 14.29 1.06
N THR A 363 -6.66 14.70 0.82
CA THR A 363 -5.80 15.43 1.77
C THR A 363 -6.04 16.94 1.77
N ALA A 364 -6.77 17.48 0.77
CA ALA A 364 -7.08 18.90 0.66
C ALA A 364 -8.15 19.39 1.65
N TRP A 365 -8.88 18.48 2.29
CA TRP A 365 -10.10 18.80 3.05
C TRP A 365 -10.11 18.31 4.49
N VAL A 366 -8.97 17.94 5.09
CA VAL A 366 -8.94 17.40 6.47
C VAL A 366 -9.25 18.47 7.55
N LEU A 367 -9.76 19.64 7.18
CA LEU A 367 -9.88 20.85 8.00
C LEU A 367 -10.89 20.85 9.16
N ASP A 368 -11.49 19.72 9.57
CA ASP A 368 -12.51 19.76 10.63
C ASP A 368 -12.67 18.47 11.46
N ARG A 369 -11.60 17.68 11.62
CA ARG A 369 -11.67 16.42 12.37
C ARG A 369 -10.54 16.27 13.37
N GLU A 370 -10.85 15.80 14.58
CA GLU A 370 -9.85 15.20 15.48
C GLU A 370 -9.08 14.10 14.73
N ALA A 371 -7.86 13.77 15.14
CA ALA A 371 -7.05 12.75 14.48
C ALA A 371 -7.83 11.42 14.38
N VAL A 372 -8.31 11.08 13.18
CA VAL A 372 -9.10 9.87 12.96
C VAL A 372 -8.17 8.78 12.37
N PRO A 373 -8.13 7.57 12.94
CA PRO A 373 -7.58 6.40 12.26
C PRO A 373 -8.51 6.11 11.08
N LEU A 374 -8.08 6.43 9.87
CA LEU A 374 -9.04 6.57 8.77
C LEU A 374 -8.98 5.44 7.76
N LYS A 375 -7.81 4.87 7.47
CA LYS A 375 -7.62 4.11 6.23
C LYS A 375 -6.54 3.02 6.33
N PRO A 376 -6.67 1.92 5.57
CA PRO A 376 -5.58 0.96 5.37
C PRO A 376 -4.29 1.64 4.86
N ALA A 377 -3.11 1.17 5.26
CA ALA A 377 -1.82 1.76 4.87
C ALA A 377 -1.57 1.86 3.35
N HIS A 378 -2.21 1.03 2.51
CA HIS A 378 -2.11 1.16 1.05
C HIS A 378 -2.73 2.46 0.50
N GLN A 379 -3.50 3.17 1.31
CA GLN A 379 -4.05 4.48 0.96
C GLN A 379 -3.12 5.63 1.34
N LEU A 380 -1.86 5.34 1.71
CA LEU A 380 -0.82 6.35 1.88
C LEU A 380 -0.67 7.18 0.60
N ARG A 381 -0.39 8.47 0.77
CA ARG A 381 -0.27 9.46 -0.30
C ARG A 381 1.03 10.24 -0.14
N PRO A 382 1.69 10.64 -1.24
CA PRO A 382 2.90 11.44 -1.18
C PRO A 382 2.64 12.85 -0.63
N GLY A 383 3.73 13.56 -0.35
CA GLY A 383 3.74 15.02 -0.20
C GLY A 383 3.63 15.57 1.22
N ASN A 384 2.96 14.89 2.14
CA ASN A 384 2.96 15.27 3.55
C ASN A 384 2.66 14.06 4.44
N PHE A 385 3.64 13.17 4.61
CA PHE A 385 3.47 11.99 5.46
C PHE A 385 4.75 11.61 6.19
N SER A 386 4.61 10.92 7.32
CA SER A 386 5.73 10.45 8.12
C SER A 386 5.56 9.05 8.64
N LEU A 387 6.68 8.35 8.80
CA LEU A 387 6.77 6.97 9.29
C LEU A 387 7.96 6.84 10.23
N LEU A 388 7.93 5.84 11.11
CA LEU A 388 9.16 5.40 11.76
C LEU A 388 10.13 4.86 10.71
N ARG A 389 11.42 5.22 10.83
CA ARG A 389 12.46 4.74 9.91
C ARG A 389 12.49 3.20 9.86
N ASP A 390 12.39 2.56 11.02
CA ASP A 390 12.37 1.10 11.13
C ASP A 390 11.16 0.47 10.41
N ALA A 391 10.01 1.16 10.36
CA ALA A 391 8.84 0.69 9.62
C ALA A 391 9.08 0.69 8.12
N VAL A 392 9.75 1.72 7.59
CA VAL A 392 10.11 1.77 6.17
C VAL A 392 11.10 0.65 5.83
N LEU A 393 12.09 0.42 6.69
CA LEU A 393 13.09 -0.64 6.50
C LEU A 393 12.47 -2.04 6.62
N SER A 394 11.57 -2.27 7.59
CA SER A 394 10.90 -3.56 7.76
C SER A 394 9.97 -3.88 6.60
N ALA A 395 9.37 -2.85 5.98
CA ALA A 395 8.57 -2.96 4.77
C ALA A 395 9.40 -3.19 3.48
N GLY A 396 10.73 -3.22 3.58
CA GLY A 396 11.64 -3.45 2.45
C GLY A 396 12.06 -2.18 1.70
N GLY A 397 11.70 -1.00 2.22
CA GLY A 397 12.03 0.29 1.62
C GLY A 397 11.23 0.64 0.36
N PHE A 398 11.62 1.72 -0.31
CA PHE A 398 11.06 2.11 -1.60
C PHE A 398 11.73 1.34 -2.74
N LYS A 399 10.93 0.73 -3.61
CA LYS A 399 11.47 0.04 -4.79
C LYS A 399 12.01 1.04 -5.81
N ALA A 400 13.29 0.89 -6.17
CA ALA A 400 13.95 1.75 -7.14
C ALA A 400 13.30 1.78 -8.54
N ALA A 401 12.53 0.75 -8.91
CA ALA A 401 11.84 0.71 -10.19
C ALA A 401 10.55 1.57 -10.24
N ARG A 402 10.03 2.02 -9.09
CA ARG A 402 8.76 2.78 -8.98
C ARG A 402 9.00 4.27 -9.09
N ASP A 403 8.15 4.97 -9.83
CA ASP A 403 8.13 6.44 -9.88
C ASP A 403 6.85 6.94 -9.18
N ALA A 404 5.78 7.28 -9.90
CA ALA A 404 4.57 7.86 -9.32
C ALA A 404 3.87 6.96 -8.29
N ALA A 405 3.97 5.63 -8.40
CA ALA A 405 3.35 4.69 -7.48
C ALA A 405 4.25 4.32 -6.28
N ALA A 406 5.42 4.94 -6.11
CA ALA A 406 6.40 4.54 -5.09
C ALA A 406 5.84 4.56 -3.65
N VAL A 407 5.06 5.59 -3.30
CA VAL A 407 4.45 5.70 -1.96
C VAL A 407 3.31 4.69 -1.77
N GLU A 408 2.55 4.42 -2.84
CA GLU A 408 1.48 3.41 -2.81
C GLU A 408 2.03 1.99 -2.66
N ASP A 409 3.13 1.66 -3.36
CA ASP A 409 3.83 0.37 -3.23
C ASP A 409 4.31 0.14 -1.80
N LEU A 410 4.97 1.14 -1.18
CA LEU A 410 5.35 1.08 0.24
C LEU A 410 4.11 0.92 1.13
N GLY A 411 3.03 1.64 0.84
CA GLY A 411 1.76 1.53 1.56
C GLY A 411 1.18 0.11 1.54
N TRP A 412 1.28 -0.60 0.41
CA TRP A 412 0.88 -2.02 0.32
C TRP A 412 1.76 -2.93 1.18
N GLN A 413 3.07 -2.70 1.22
CA GLN A 413 3.98 -3.47 2.10
C GLN A 413 3.66 -3.24 3.57
N LEU A 414 3.44 -1.99 3.97
CA LEU A 414 3.04 -1.62 5.32
C LEU A 414 1.68 -2.23 5.71
N HIS A 415 0.71 -2.21 4.78
CA HIS A 415 -0.61 -2.82 5.01
C HIS A 415 -0.51 -4.32 5.27
N ASN A 416 0.37 -5.03 4.56
CA ASN A 416 0.64 -6.46 4.80
C ASN A 416 1.26 -6.74 6.18
N GLN A 417 1.87 -5.73 6.81
CA GLN A 417 2.42 -5.80 8.16
C GLN A 417 1.44 -5.29 9.23
N GLY A 418 0.21 -4.94 8.85
CA GLY A 418 -0.83 -4.47 9.78
C GLY A 418 -0.76 -2.98 10.13
N TYR A 419 -0.03 -2.16 9.36
CA TYR A 419 -0.01 -0.71 9.56
C TYR A 419 -1.31 -0.05 9.11
N GLU A 420 -1.66 1.03 9.79
CA GLU A 420 -2.79 1.91 9.46
C GLU A 420 -2.33 3.35 9.19
N VAL A 421 -3.17 4.14 8.52
CA VAL A 421 -2.93 5.59 8.33
C VAL A 421 -3.70 6.39 9.38
N LEU A 422 -2.96 7.19 10.14
CA LEU A 422 -3.47 8.23 11.02
C LEU A 422 -3.43 9.58 10.31
N ALA A 423 -4.57 10.22 10.09
CA ALA A 423 -4.59 11.60 9.62
C ALA A 423 -4.37 12.55 10.81
N VAL A 424 -3.42 13.47 10.66
CA VAL A 424 -3.17 14.57 11.60
C VAL A 424 -3.42 15.87 10.86
N PRO A 425 -4.69 16.32 10.78
CA PRO A 425 -5.04 17.49 9.97
C PRO A 425 -4.31 18.78 10.29
N ASP A 426 -3.94 18.96 11.56
CA ASP A 426 -3.19 20.13 12.01
C ASP A 426 -1.77 20.18 11.42
N ALA A 427 -1.21 19.02 11.03
CA ALA A 427 0.10 18.91 10.39
C ALA A 427 -0.02 19.37 8.92
N ARG A 428 -0.04 20.68 8.72
CA ARG A 428 -0.40 21.33 7.47
C ARG A 428 0.82 21.65 6.59
N SER A 429 0.64 21.46 5.30
CA SER A 429 1.50 22.06 4.27
C SER A 429 0.63 22.69 3.20
N ARG A 430 1.01 23.86 2.69
CA ARG A 430 0.25 24.55 1.63
C ARG A 430 0.82 24.22 0.26
N VAL A 431 -0.01 23.84 -0.70
CA VAL A 431 0.41 23.62 -2.08
C VAL A 431 0.78 24.97 -2.72
N ALA A 432 2.02 25.11 -3.19
CA ALA A 432 2.52 26.33 -3.85
C ALA A 432 2.30 26.31 -5.37
N ALA A 433 2.10 25.12 -5.95
CA ALA A 433 1.91 24.96 -7.38
C ALA A 433 0.53 25.46 -7.83
N ASN A 434 0.50 26.13 -8.98
CA ASN A 434 -0.77 26.42 -9.66
C ASN A 434 -1.40 25.11 -10.14
N LEU A 435 -2.72 25.02 -10.00
CA LEU A 435 -3.49 23.89 -10.48
C LEU A 435 -3.65 23.98 -12.00
N ASP A 436 -2.85 23.20 -12.71
CA ASP A 436 -2.84 23.12 -14.17
C ASP A 436 -3.44 21.79 -14.65
N ILE A 437 -4.32 21.87 -15.66
CA ILE A 437 -5.06 20.70 -16.15
C ILE A 437 -4.17 19.72 -16.90
N ASP A 438 -3.18 20.20 -17.66
CA ASP A 438 -2.29 19.34 -18.43
C ASP A 438 -1.34 18.59 -17.48
N ALA A 439 -0.78 19.28 -16.49
CA ALA A 439 0.02 18.66 -15.43
C ALA A 439 -0.78 17.64 -14.61
N TRP A 440 -2.02 17.97 -14.22
CA TRP A 440 -2.91 17.05 -13.52
C TRP A 440 -3.22 15.80 -14.36
N GLN A 441 -3.58 15.97 -15.63
CA GLN A 441 -3.91 14.84 -16.51
C GLN A 441 -2.69 13.93 -16.72
N SER A 442 -1.52 14.53 -16.97
CA SER A 442 -0.25 13.80 -17.13
C SER A 442 0.10 13.01 -15.86
N ALA A 443 -0.10 13.61 -14.67
CA ALA A 443 0.15 12.93 -13.40
C ALA A 443 -0.75 11.69 -13.21
N VAL A 444 -2.03 11.77 -13.61
CA VAL A 444 -2.96 10.61 -13.59
C VAL A 444 -2.49 9.52 -14.56
N GLU A 445 -2.12 9.88 -15.79
CA GLU A 445 -1.65 8.91 -16.79
C GLU A 445 -0.37 8.19 -16.34
N VAL A 446 0.60 8.93 -15.80
CA VAL A 446 1.86 8.37 -15.29
C VAL A 446 1.62 7.48 -14.06
N LEU A 447 0.77 7.91 -13.14
CA LEU A 447 0.42 7.11 -11.96
C LEU A 447 -0.23 5.79 -12.35
N GLU A 448 -1.21 5.80 -13.26
CA GLU A 448 -1.91 4.59 -13.67
C GLU A 448 -1.03 3.65 -14.49
N ALA A 449 -0.09 4.17 -15.28
CA ALA A 449 0.91 3.35 -15.97
C ALA A 449 1.83 2.63 -14.96
N ASP A 450 2.32 3.35 -13.94
CA ASP A 450 3.18 2.76 -12.90
C ASP A 450 2.39 1.81 -11.97
N ARG A 451 1.09 2.06 -11.75
CA ARG A 451 0.18 1.16 -11.03
C ARG A 451 0.01 -0.19 -11.72
N VAL A 452 -0.01 -0.25 -13.05
CA VAL A 452 -0.01 -1.53 -13.77
C VAL A 452 1.25 -2.34 -13.42
N ALA A 453 2.40 -1.67 -13.34
CA ALA A 453 3.66 -2.32 -12.97
C ALA A 453 3.67 -2.72 -11.48
N LEU A 454 3.06 -1.94 -10.59
CA LEU A 454 2.80 -2.33 -9.19
C LEU A 454 1.90 -3.59 -9.11
N HIS A 455 0.82 -3.61 -9.88
CA HIS A 455 -0.10 -4.75 -9.96
C HIS A 455 0.60 -6.01 -10.46
N ALA A 456 1.62 -5.89 -11.32
CA ALA A 456 2.45 -7.01 -11.77
C ALA A 456 3.34 -7.59 -10.66
N ASP A 457 3.72 -6.78 -9.67
CA ASP A 457 4.50 -7.22 -8.50
C ASP A 457 3.62 -7.69 -7.33
N SER A 458 2.34 -7.32 -7.31
CA SER A 458 1.46 -7.49 -6.16
C SER A 458 0.05 -7.88 -6.56
N ALA A 459 -0.24 -9.19 -6.49
CA ALA A 459 -1.57 -9.75 -6.76
C ALA A 459 -2.62 -9.12 -5.83
N LYS A 460 -2.28 -8.92 -4.55
CA LYS A 460 -3.19 -8.30 -3.58
C LYS A 460 -3.59 -6.88 -3.98
N ALA A 461 -2.66 -6.09 -4.52
CA ALA A 461 -2.96 -4.73 -4.99
C ALA A 461 -3.89 -4.77 -6.22
N LEU A 462 -3.61 -5.70 -7.15
CA LEU A 462 -4.46 -5.91 -8.32
C LEU A 462 -5.86 -6.40 -7.94
N ASP A 463 -5.96 -7.35 -7.01
CA ASP A 463 -7.25 -7.88 -6.54
C ASP A 463 -8.10 -6.80 -5.88
N ALA A 464 -7.49 -5.98 -5.03
CA ALA A 464 -8.16 -4.84 -4.40
C ALA A 464 -8.61 -3.77 -5.41
N SER A 465 -7.99 -3.70 -6.60
CA SER A 465 -8.38 -2.74 -7.64
C SER A 465 -9.63 -3.16 -8.42
N GLY A 466 -9.97 -4.46 -8.44
CA GLY A 466 -11.11 -4.98 -9.23
C GLY A 466 -10.91 -4.91 -10.74
N HIS A 467 -9.67 -4.80 -11.22
CA HIS A 467 -9.35 -4.61 -12.64
C HIS A 467 -9.06 -5.91 -13.41
N GLN A 468 -9.39 -7.08 -12.87
CA GLN A 468 -8.97 -8.38 -13.42
C GLN A 468 -9.39 -8.58 -14.89
N ASP A 469 -10.59 -8.09 -15.26
CA ASP A 469 -11.18 -8.28 -16.59
C ASP A 469 -10.76 -7.19 -17.60
N LEU A 470 -9.96 -6.21 -17.20
CA LEU A 470 -9.55 -5.13 -18.11
C LEU A 470 -8.53 -5.64 -19.14
N THR A 471 -8.83 -5.40 -20.41
CA THR A 471 -7.98 -5.73 -21.57
C THR A 471 -7.51 -4.47 -22.30
N ALA A 472 -6.36 -4.56 -22.97
CA ALA A 472 -5.84 -3.49 -23.81
C ALA A 472 -6.83 -3.12 -24.93
N GLU A 473 -7.46 -4.12 -25.57
CA GLU A 473 -8.51 -3.91 -26.58
C GLU A 473 -9.73 -3.18 -26.01
N GLY A 474 -10.19 -3.57 -24.81
CA GLY A 474 -11.30 -2.91 -24.13
C GLY A 474 -10.99 -1.45 -23.79
N LEU A 475 -9.76 -1.16 -23.34
CA LEU A 475 -9.30 0.21 -23.09
C LEU A 475 -9.21 1.02 -24.40
N GLU A 476 -8.69 0.43 -25.48
CA GLU A 476 -8.66 1.06 -26.80
C GLU A 476 -10.07 1.38 -27.32
N ALA A 477 -11.01 0.45 -27.16
CA ALA A 477 -12.41 0.65 -27.54
C ALA A 477 -13.06 1.77 -26.72
N LEU A 478 -12.80 1.86 -25.41
CA LEU A 478 -13.27 2.93 -24.55
C LEU A 478 -12.70 4.29 -25.01
N LEU A 479 -11.40 4.36 -25.26
CA LEU A 479 -10.75 5.58 -25.73
C LEU A 479 -11.29 6.02 -27.10
N ALA A 480 -11.53 5.09 -28.02
CA ALA A 480 -12.15 5.36 -29.31
C ALA A 480 -13.59 5.88 -29.17
N ALA A 481 -14.39 5.27 -28.29
CA ALA A 481 -15.78 5.67 -28.04
C ALA A 481 -15.90 7.08 -27.43
N HIS A 482 -14.89 7.51 -26.67
CA HIS A 482 -14.88 8.81 -25.99
C HIS A 482 -13.97 9.86 -26.65
N GLY A 483 -13.21 9.52 -27.69
CA GLY A 483 -12.21 10.41 -28.31
C GLY A 483 -12.78 11.76 -28.74
N ASP A 484 -13.95 11.77 -29.39
CA ASP A 484 -14.61 13.00 -29.85
C ASP A 484 -15.05 13.93 -28.71
N SER A 485 -15.21 13.39 -27.50
CA SER A 485 -15.60 14.16 -26.31
C SER A 485 -14.44 14.89 -25.63
N ILE A 486 -13.19 14.43 -25.83
CA ILE A 486 -12.02 14.97 -25.12
C ILE A 486 -11.85 16.46 -25.42
N ARG A 487 -11.87 16.83 -26.70
CA ARG A 487 -11.66 18.22 -27.14
C ARG A 487 -12.69 19.20 -26.56
N PRO A 488 -14.01 18.98 -26.68
CA PRO A 488 -14.99 19.90 -26.10
C PRO A 488 -14.97 19.91 -24.56
N VAL A 489 -14.71 18.77 -23.90
CA VAL A 489 -14.57 18.71 -22.43
C VAL A 489 -13.38 19.55 -21.97
N ARG A 490 -12.22 19.39 -22.61
CA ARG A 490 -11.02 20.15 -22.28
C ARG A 490 -11.23 21.65 -22.51
N ALA A 491 -11.82 22.03 -23.65
CA ALA A 491 -12.14 23.44 -23.92
C ALA A 491 -13.10 24.04 -22.87
N ALA A 492 -14.07 23.27 -22.36
CA ALA A 492 -14.95 23.72 -21.30
C ALA A 492 -14.22 23.91 -19.96
N LEU A 493 -13.32 22.98 -19.60
CA LEU A 493 -12.49 23.08 -18.40
C LEU A 493 -11.48 24.23 -18.48
N GLU A 494 -10.85 24.45 -19.63
CA GLU A 494 -9.99 25.62 -19.90
C GLU A 494 -10.80 26.93 -19.76
N GLY A 495 -12.05 26.95 -20.25
CA GLY A 495 -12.98 28.05 -20.03
C GLY A 495 -13.29 28.30 -18.54
N PHE A 496 -13.43 27.23 -17.75
CA PHE A 496 -13.56 27.32 -16.30
C PHE A 496 -12.27 27.76 -15.60
N ALA A 497 -11.09 27.51 -16.16
CA ALA A 497 -9.83 28.03 -15.65
C ALA A 497 -9.77 29.57 -15.71
N SER A 498 -10.41 30.17 -16.73
CA SER A 498 -10.56 31.63 -16.88
C SER A 498 -11.94 32.13 -16.45
N GLY A 499 -12.69 31.29 -15.72
CA GLY A 499 -14.08 31.50 -15.37
C GLY A 499 -14.28 32.53 -14.24
N PRO A 500 -15.52 32.62 -13.71
CA PRO A 500 -15.82 33.58 -12.65
C PRO A 500 -15.04 33.27 -11.37
N HIS A 501 -14.73 34.32 -10.61
CA HIS A 501 -14.15 34.17 -9.28
C HIS A 501 -15.19 33.59 -8.32
N MET A 502 -14.99 32.33 -7.92
CA MET A 502 -15.99 31.55 -7.16
C MET A 502 -16.33 32.21 -5.82
N TYR A 503 -15.32 32.66 -5.07
CA TYR A 503 -15.51 33.36 -3.80
C TYR A 503 -16.28 34.68 -3.94
N ALA A 504 -16.09 35.40 -5.05
CA ALA A 504 -16.81 36.64 -5.29
C ALA A 504 -18.31 36.38 -5.52
N LEU A 505 -18.66 35.29 -6.21
CA LEU A 505 -20.05 34.88 -6.40
C LEU A 505 -20.68 34.38 -5.09
N GLU A 506 -19.97 33.57 -4.30
CA GLU A 506 -20.45 33.10 -2.99
C GLU A 506 -20.75 34.25 -2.04
N ASN A 507 -19.89 35.26 -2.00
CA ASN A 507 -20.05 36.43 -1.13
C ASN A 507 -21.29 37.28 -1.47
N LEU A 508 -21.86 37.15 -2.66
CA LEU A 508 -23.14 37.79 -3.01
C LEU A 508 -24.34 37.11 -2.33
N GLY A 509 -24.19 35.84 -1.91
CA GLY A 509 -25.22 35.05 -1.23
C GLY A 509 -26.45 34.72 -2.08
N GLY A 510 -27.41 33.99 -1.49
CA GLY A 510 -28.66 33.59 -2.15
C GLY A 510 -28.42 32.77 -3.42
N ASP A 511 -29.14 33.10 -4.49
CA ASP A 511 -29.07 32.43 -5.80
C ASP A 511 -27.65 32.38 -6.39
N TRP A 512 -26.77 33.33 -6.04
CA TRP A 512 -25.37 33.33 -6.49
C TRP A 512 -24.52 32.23 -5.85
N ALA A 513 -24.79 31.91 -4.58
CA ALA A 513 -24.15 30.79 -3.91
C ALA A 513 -24.61 29.45 -4.52
N GLU A 514 -25.91 29.32 -4.82
CA GLU A 514 -26.45 28.13 -5.51
C GLU A 514 -25.85 27.96 -6.91
N LEU A 515 -25.74 29.04 -7.68
CA LEU A 515 -25.06 29.03 -8.98
C LEU A 515 -23.59 28.61 -8.86
N THR A 516 -22.89 29.06 -7.82
CA THR A 516 -21.49 28.70 -7.59
C THR A 516 -21.36 27.19 -7.34
N SER A 517 -22.20 26.63 -6.48
CA SER A 517 -22.24 25.17 -6.24
C SER A 517 -22.56 24.38 -7.52
N GLU A 518 -23.48 24.86 -8.35
CA GLU A 518 -23.80 24.21 -9.63
C GLU A 518 -22.63 24.27 -10.62
N ILE A 519 -21.93 25.41 -10.73
CA ILE A 519 -20.74 25.56 -11.58
C ILE A 519 -19.64 24.59 -11.11
N GLU A 520 -19.37 24.53 -9.81
CA GLU A 520 -18.37 23.63 -9.22
C GLU A 520 -18.70 22.16 -9.49
N ARG A 521 -19.96 21.77 -9.33
CA ARG A 521 -20.44 20.42 -9.63
C ARG A 521 -20.27 20.05 -11.10
N ARG A 522 -20.52 21.01 -12.01
CA ARG A 522 -20.34 20.82 -13.46
C ARG A 522 -18.87 20.67 -13.83
N ALA A 523 -18.00 21.52 -13.28
CA ALA A 523 -16.56 21.43 -13.47
C ALA A 523 -16.03 20.07 -12.98
N SER A 524 -16.43 19.65 -11.79
CA SER A 524 -16.07 18.34 -11.21
C SER A 524 -16.55 17.16 -12.06
N SER A 525 -17.75 17.23 -12.63
CA SER A 525 -18.28 16.20 -13.53
C SER A 525 -17.48 16.10 -14.84
N LEU A 526 -17.05 17.23 -15.40
CA LEU A 526 -16.21 17.26 -16.60
C LEU A 526 -14.79 16.75 -16.30
N LEU A 527 -14.23 17.13 -15.14
CA LEU A 527 -12.93 16.66 -14.70
C LEU A 527 -12.93 15.14 -14.47
N THR A 528 -13.98 14.60 -13.84
CA THR A 528 -14.18 13.15 -13.66
C THR A 528 -14.21 12.40 -15.00
N HIS A 529 -14.84 12.99 -16.02
CA HIS A 529 -14.85 12.42 -17.37
C HIS A 529 -13.45 12.37 -17.97
N LEU A 530 -12.69 13.46 -17.86
CA LEU A 530 -11.30 13.52 -18.33
C LEU A 530 -10.39 12.55 -17.55
N ARG A 531 -10.61 12.42 -16.24
CA ARG A 531 -9.89 11.48 -15.36
C ARG A 531 -10.04 10.04 -15.84
N ARG A 532 -11.25 9.60 -16.17
CA ARG A 532 -11.49 8.23 -16.68
C ARG A 532 -10.71 7.94 -17.97
N ILE A 533 -10.59 8.94 -18.84
CA ILE A 533 -9.84 8.83 -20.09
C ILE A 533 -8.33 8.77 -19.81
N ALA A 534 -7.83 9.65 -18.93
CA ALA A 534 -6.44 9.66 -18.47
C ALA A 534 -6.07 8.32 -17.81
N GLU A 535 -6.93 7.80 -16.95
CA GLU A 535 -6.70 6.49 -16.33
C GLU A 535 -6.65 5.36 -17.36
N ALA A 536 -7.56 5.36 -18.34
CA ALA A 536 -7.55 4.36 -19.41
C ALA A 536 -6.27 4.44 -20.27
N ASN A 537 -5.82 5.65 -20.62
CA ASN A 537 -4.54 5.88 -21.30
C ASN A 537 -3.35 5.34 -20.49
N GLY A 538 -3.28 5.69 -19.21
CA GLY A 538 -2.21 5.25 -18.31
C GLY A 538 -2.16 3.72 -18.20
N ARG A 539 -3.30 3.07 -17.95
CA ARG A 539 -3.39 1.61 -17.87
C ARG A 539 -2.99 0.92 -19.18
N LEU A 540 -3.45 1.45 -20.32
CA LEU A 540 -3.08 0.92 -21.64
C LEU A 540 -1.58 1.03 -21.88
N ASN A 541 -0.97 2.17 -21.54
CA ASN A 541 0.46 2.37 -21.65
C ASN A 541 1.24 1.43 -20.73
N GLY A 542 0.78 1.22 -19.50
CA GLY A 542 1.38 0.27 -18.57
C GLY A 542 1.33 -1.18 -19.06
N LEU A 543 0.17 -1.63 -19.58
CA LEU A 543 0.03 -2.98 -20.15
C LEU A 543 0.95 -3.19 -21.35
N ARG A 544 1.03 -2.20 -22.25
CA ARG A 544 1.97 -2.22 -23.40
C ARG A 544 3.42 -2.25 -22.95
N ALA A 545 3.78 -1.48 -21.92
CA ALA A 545 5.14 -1.48 -21.37
C ALA A 545 5.54 -2.85 -20.77
N LEU A 546 4.59 -3.57 -20.19
CA LEU A 546 4.78 -4.95 -19.72
C LEU A 546 4.72 -6.00 -20.84
N GLY A 547 4.31 -5.63 -22.06
CA GLY A 547 4.06 -6.56 -23.14
C GLY A 547 2.90 -7.54 -22.86
N LYS A 548 1.86 -7.06 -22.16
CA LYS A 548 0.69 -7.83 -21.75
C LYS A 548 -0.57 -7.29 -22.43
N ALA A 549 -1.47 -8.19 -22.83
CA ALA A 549 -2.74 -7.82 -23.46
C ALA A 549 -3.86 -7.56 -22.43
N SER A 550 -3.72 -8.02 -21.19
CA SER A 550 -4.74 -7.86 -20.14
C SER A 550 -4.15 -7.95 -18.74
N TYR A 551 -4.94 -7.53 -17.74
CA TYR A 551 -4.61 -7.76 -16.34
C TYR A 551 -4.69 -9.25 -15.95
N ALA A 552 -5.54 -10.05 -16.59
CA ALA A 552 -5.54 -11.49 -16.42
C ALA A 552 -4.18 -12.10 -16.84
N GLU A 553 -3.57 -11.67 -17.95
CA GLU A 553 -2.22 -12.10 -18.32
C GLU A 553 -1.14 -11.67 -17.31
N VAL A 554 -1.31 -10.50 -16.67
CA VAL A 554 -0.44 -10.05 -15.59
C VAL A 554 -0.57 -11.00 -14.39
N LEU A 555 -1.78 -11.32 -13.95
CA LEU A 555 -2.04 -12.26 -12.85
C LEU A 555 -1.46 -13.65 -13.12
N ARG A 556 -1.57 -14.16 -14.36
CA ARG A 556 -1.01 -15.48 -14.73
C ARG A 556 0.51 -15.58 -14.52
N THR A 557 1.22 -14.46 -14.57
CA THR A 557 2.67 -14.46 -14.27
C THR A 557 2.96 -14.60 -12.76
N GLN A 558 1.98 -14.31 -11.92
CA GLN A 558 2.07 -14.32 -10.47
C GLN A 558 1.56 -15.65 -9.92
N LYS A 559 2.30 -16.73 -10.19
CA LYS A 559 1.93 -18.09 -9.77
C LYS A 559 1.53 -18.13 -8.29
N LEU A 560 0.44 -18.84 -8.00
CA LEU A 560 0.00 -19.07 -6.64
C LEU A 560 0.97 -20.07 -5.98
N PRO A 561 1.57 -19.76 -4.83
CA PRO A 561 2.38 -20.74 -4.13
C PRO A 561 1.47 -21.90 -3.67
N LEU A 562 1.81 -23.13 -4.04
CA LEU A 562 1.15 -24.35 -3.60
C LEU A 562 2.13 -25.16 -2.72
N PRO A 563 2.43 -24.67 -1.49
CA PRO A 563 3.36 -25.37 -0.61
C PRO A 563 2.81 -26.76 -0.26
N GLY A 564 3.64 -27.79 -0.49
CA GLY A 564 3.25 -29.18 -0.28
C GLY A 564 2.96 -29.94 -1.58
N ALA A 565 2.46 -29.27 -2.62
CA ALA A 565 2.20 -29.89 -3.91
C ALA A 565 3.49 -30.43 -4.53
N ARG A 566 3.42 -31.68 -5.00
CA ARG A 566 4.51 -32.41 -5.63
C ARG A 566 4.19 -32.74 -7.09
N GLY A 567 5.24 -32.70 -7.92
CA GLY A 567 5.21 -32.87 -9.37
C GLY A 567 4.04 -32.23 -10.11
N THR A 568 3.27 -33.04 -10.84
CA THR A 568 2.19 -32.59 -11.75
C THR A 568 0.95 -32.21 -10.95
N ARG A 569 0.37 -31.03 -11.21
CA ARG A 569 -0.74 -30.48 -10.42
C ARG A 569 -2.00 -30.41 -11.26
N TYR A 570 -3.08 -30.98 -10.75
CA TYR A 570 -4.39 -30.93 -11.39
C TYR A 570 -5.38 -30.15 -10.54
N LEU A 571 -6.13 -29.22 -11.12
CA LEU A 571 -7.16 -28.45 -10.44
C LEU A 571 -8.52 -29.16 -10.51
N LEU A 572 -9.17 -29.34 -9.36
CA LEU A 572 -10.58 -29.69 -9.25
C LEU A 572 -11.33 -28.56 -8.53
N ARG A 573 -12.43 -28.08 -9.11
CA ARG A 573 -13.33 -27.14 -8.44
C ARG A 573 -14.63 -27.86 -8.09
N PRO A 574 -14.87 -28.22 -6.82
CA PRO A 574 -16.14 -28.81 -6.42
C PRO A 574 -17.27 -27.79 -6.54
N VAL A 575 -18.40 -28.21 -7.08
CA VAL A 575 -19.61 -27.40 -7.23
C VAL A 575 -20.67 -27.90 -6.24
N HIS A 576 -21.28 -26.99 -5.48
CA HIS A 576 -22.21 -27.38 -4.40
C HIS A 576 -23.41 -28.20 -4.91
N ASN A 577 -23.89 -27.93 -6.13
CA ASN A 577 -25.05 -28.62 -6.70
C ASN A 577 -24.72 -29.92 -7.44
N ASP A 578 -23.46 -30.36 -7.44
CA ASP A 578 -23.00 -31.58 -8.10
C ASP A 578 -22.12 -32.43 -7.17
N GLU A 579 -22.65 -32.79 -6.01
CA GLU A 579 -21.92 -33.62 -5.04
C GLU A 579 -21.40 -34.93 -5.66
N THR A 580 -22.21 -35.56 -6.52
CA THR A 580 -21.84 -36.85 -7.12
C THR A 580 -20.72 -36.73 -8.15
N GLY A 581 -20.73 -35.70 -9.01
CA GLY A 581 -19.73 -35.53 -10.06
C GLY A 581 -18.34 -35.20 -9.51
N TRP A 582 -18.21 -34.22 -8.61
CA TRP A 582 -16.88 -33.88 -8.07
C TRP A 582 -16.33 -34.95 -7.11
N LEU A 583 -17.19 -35.66 -6.35
CA LEU A 583 -16.74 -36.82 -5.55
C LEU A 583 -16.26 -37.97 -6.45
N SER A 584 -16.93 -38.20 -7.58
CA SER A 584 -16.53 -39.21 -8.56
C SER A 584 -15.17 -38.88 -9.18
N ALA A 585 -14.95 -37.62 -9.59
CA ALA A 585 -13.65 -37.16 -10.08
C ALA A 585 -12.55 -37.38 -9.04
N MET A 586 -12.79 -36.96 -7.79
CA MET A 586 -11.83 -37.13 -6.69
C MET A 586 -11.55 -38.61 -6.40
N ALA A 587 -12.56 -39.47 -6.44
CA ALA A 587 -12.38 -40.92 -6.26
C ALA A 587 -11.52 -41.54 -7.36
N ARG A 588 -11.76 -41.18 -8.63
CA ARG A 588 -10.97 -41.64 -9.78
C ARG A 588 -9.51 -41.20 -9.68
N PHE A 589 -9.25 -39.97 -9.23
CA PHE A 589 -7.90 -39.48 -8.97
C PHE A 589 -7.18 -40.35 -7.93
N LEU A 590 -7.83 -40.60 -6.79
CA LEU A 590 -7.27 -41.39 -5.69
C LEU A 590 -7.00 -42.85 -6.06
N VAL A 591 -7.77 -43.43 -6.98
CA VAL A 591 -7.57 -44.80 -7.49
C VAL A 591 -6.49 -44.85 -8.58
N GLY A 592 -6.49 -43.86 -9.47
CA GLY A 592 -5.66 -43.82 -10.68
C GLY A 592 -4.19 -43.47 -10.47
N PHE A 593 -3.84 -42.82 -9.36
CA PHE A 593 -2.48 -42.40 -9.04
C PHE A 593 -2.00 -43.01 -7.71
N GLY A 594 -0.74 -43.47 -7.70
CA GLY A 594 -0.06 -44.01 -6.53
C GLY A 594 0.90 -43.01 -5.86
N PRO A 595 1.57 -43.40 -4.76
CA PRO A 595 2.45 -42.53 -3.97
C PRO A 595 3.80 -42.30 -4.66
N MET A 596 4.07 -43.05 -5.73
CA MET A 596 5.24 -42.90 -6.60
C MET A 596 4.95 -41.94 -7.76
N ASP A 597 3.68 -41.65 -8.03
CA ASP A 597 3.29 -40.63 -9.00
C ASP A 597 3.43 -39.28 -8.31
N ASP A 598 4.45 -38.52 -8.72
CA ASP A 598 4.72 -37.16 -8.24
C ASP A 598 3.60 -36.24 -8.77
N THR A 599 2.39 -36.35 -8.20
CA THR A 599 1.16 -35.73 -8.70
C THR A 599 0.29 -35.28 -7.54
N THR A 600 -0.30 -34.08 -7.65
CA THR A 600 -1.17 -33.47 -6.64
C THR A 600 -2.50 -33.04 -7.25
N LEU A 601 -3.61 -33.39 -6.61
CA LEU A 601 -4.92 -32.81 -6.90
C LEU A 601 -5.15 -31.60 -6.00
N VAL A 602 -5.28 -30.42 -6.59
CA VAL A 602 -5.59 -29.16 -5.92
C VAL A 602 -7.10 -28.95 -5.98
N VAL A 603 -7.76 -29.07 -4.83
CA VAL A 603 -9.20 -28.85 -4.69
C VAL A 603 -9.46 -27.40 -4.32
N PHE A 604 -10.05 -26.62 -5.22
CA PHE A 604 -10.35 -25.20 -5.01
C PHE A 604 -11.72 -25.02 -4.36
N ALA A 605 -11.71 -24.73 -3.06
CA ALA A 605 -12.91 -24.48 -2.28
C ALA A 605 -13.27 -22.99 -2.30
N ASP A 606 -14.41 -22.67 -2.91
CA ASP A 606 -14.88 -21.30 -3.14
C ASP A 606 -16.40 -21.23 -2.93
N SER A 607 -16.80 -21.17 -1.66
CA SER A 607 -18.21 -21.15 -1.27
C SER A 607 -18.95 -19.88 -1.70
N GLU A 608 -18.23 -18.79 -1.96
CA GLU A 608 -18.85 -17.51 -2.34
C GLU A 608 -19.27 -17.49 -3.80
N ASN A 609 -18.63 -18.28 -4.67
CA ASN A 609 -18.95 -18.35 -6.10
C ASN A 609 -19.59 -19.69 -6.53
N GLY A 610 -20.35 -20.34 -5.64
CA GLY A 610 -21.13 -21.54 -5.96
C GLY A 610 -20.38 -22.88 -5.81
N GLY A 611 -19.16 -22.85 -5.27
CA GLY A 611 -18.44 -24.05 -4.82
C GLY A 611 -18.81 -24.45 -3.38
N ILE A 612 -18.08 -25.43 -2.85
CA ILE A 612 -18.27 -25.91 -1.46
C ILE A 612 -17.32 -25.20 -0.49
N ALA A 613 -17.62 -25.26 0.81
CA ALA A 613 -16.74 -24.75 1.85
C ALA A 613 -15.48 -25.61 2.00
N ALA A 614 -14.36 -25.00 2.41
CA ALA A 614 -13.09 -25.73 2.58
C ALA A 614 -13.20 -26.90 3.59
N GLU A 615 -14.00 -26.75 4.65
CA GLU A 615 -14.22 -27.79 5.64
C GLU A 615 -15.02 -28.98 5.09
N GLU A 616 -15.95 -28.71 4.17
CA GLU A 616 -16.72 -29.73 3.46
C GLU A 616 -15.81 -30.52 2.51
N ALA A 617 -14.97 -29.82 1.73
CA ALA A 617 -13.96 -30.44 0.89
C ALA A 617 -12.99 -31.33 1.70
N ARG A 618 -12.47 -30.84 2.83
CA ARG A 618 -11.58 -31.60 3.73
C ARG A 618 -12.27 -32.83 4.29
N SER A 619 -13.52 -32.70 4.74
CA SER A 619 -14.31 -33.81 5.25
C SER A 619 -14.53 -34.89 4.19
N ALA A 620 -14.82 -34.49 2.95
CA ALA A 620 -14.98 -35.39 1.83
C ALA A 620 -13.68 -36.11 1.44
N VAL A 621 -12.54 -35.40 1.39
CA VAL A 621 -11.23 -36.01 1.19
C VAL A 621 -10.95 -37.07 2.26
N LEU A 622 -11.20 -36.73 3.53
CA LEU A 622 -11.00 -37.65 4.65
C LEU A 622 -11.93 -38.87 4.59
N GLU A 623 -13.19 -38.70 4.20
CA GLU A 623 -14.14 -39.81 4.08
C GLU A 623 -13.85 -40.70 2.87
N LEU A 624 -13.49 -40.14 1.72
CA LEU A 624 -13.10 -40.93 0.54
C LEU A 624 -11.82 -41.71 0.79
N THR A 625 -10.82 -41.09 1.42
CA THR A 625 -9.58 -41.79 1.80
C THR A 625 -9.79 -42.89 2.86
N LYS A 626 -10.89 -42.88 3.62
CA LYS A 626 -11.25 -44.04 4.47
C LYS A 626 -11.90 -45.18 3.70
N ARG A 627 -12.51 -44.90 2.55
CA ARG A 627 -13.39 -45.83 1.81
C ARG A 627 -12.74 -46.43 0.56
N ILE A 628 -11.79 -45.72 -0.04
CA ILE A 628 -11.15 -46.13 -1.30
C ILE A 628 -9.86 -46.89 -1.00
N THR A 629 -9.67 -48.05 -1.65
CA THR A 629 -8.40 -48.80 -1.57
C THR A 629 -7.45 -48.24 -2.64
N PRO A 630 -6.17 -47.97 -2.33
CA PRO A 630 -5.19 -47.54 -3.33
C PRO A 630 -5.12 -48.52 -4.50
N GLY A 631 -4.90 -48.03 -5.72
CA GLY A 631 -4.71 -48.86 -6.91
C GLY A 631 -3.53 -49.85 -6.79
N LEU A 632 -3.38 -50.73 -7.79
CA LEU A 632 -2.39 -51.83 -7.86
C LEU A 632 -0.93 -51.42 -7.53
N ASN A 633 -0.59 -50.13 -7.65
CA ASN A 633 0.73 -49.57 -7.38
C ASN A 633 0.95 -49.04 -5.94
N GLY A 634 0.01 -49.26 -5.01
CA GLY A 634 0.34 -49.38 -3.58
C GLY A 634 0.45 -48.11 -2.71
N GLY A 635 -0.30 -47.04 -2.98
CA GLY A 635 -0.47 -45.96 -1.98
C GLY A 635 -1.23 -44.72 -2.45
N TRP A 636 -1.29 -43.71 -1.60
CA TRP A 636 -2.17 -42.55 -1.73
C TRP A 636 -1.58 -41.44 -2.61
N ALA A 637 -2.36 -40.95 -3.57
CA ALA A 637 -2.09 -39.70 -4.28
C ALA A 637 -2.23 -38.48 -3.35
N ASP A 638 -1.49 -37.41 -3.60
CA ASP A 638 -1.53 -36.20 -2.78
C ASP A 638 -2.77 -35.36 -3.15
N VAL A 639 -3.54 -34.95 -2.14
CA VAL A 639 -4.71 -34.09 -2.31
C VAL A 639 -4.56 -32.88 -1.41
N GLN A 640 -4.51 -31.71 -2.03
CA GLN A 640 -4.39 -30.43 -1.35
C GLN A 640 -5.69 -29.64 -1.51
N VAL A 641 -6.31 -29.24 -0.40
CA VAL A 641 -7.44 -28.31 -0.44
C VAL A 641 -6.89 -26.89 -0.42
N ALA A 642 -7.05 -26.17 -1.52
CA ALA A 642 -6.78 -24.74 -1.63
C ALA A 642 -8.05 -23.98 -1.22
N GLU A 643 -7.98 -23.31 -0.08
CA GLU A 643 -9.03 -22.41 0.40
C GLU A 643 -8.92 -21.08 -0.35
N ALA A 644 -10.01 -20.65 -0.98
CA ALA A 644 -10.08 -19.38 -1.68
C ALA A 644 -10.54 -18.27 -0.73
N SER A 645 -10.02 -17.05 -0.92
CA SER A 645 -10.64 -15.84 -0.39
C SER A 645 -11.86 -15.39 -1.21
N GLY A 646 -12.16 -16.09 -2.32
CA GLY A 646 -13.29 -15.80 -3.20
C GLY A 646 -13.02 -14.74 -4.28
N THR A 647 -11.78 -14.22 -4.36
CA THR A 647 -11.45 -13.18 -5.34
C THR A 647 -11.23 -13.75 -6.75
N PRO A 648 -11.72 -13.08 -7.81
CA PRO A 648 -11.52 -13.53 -9.19
C PRO A 648 -10.04 -13.73 -9.58
N GLY A 649 -9.12 -12.91 -9.05
CA GLY A 649 -7.71 -13.02 -9.40
C GLY A 649 -6.98 -14.21 -8.77
N GLU A 650 -7.42 -14.72 -7.62
CA GLU A 650 -6.89 -15.96 -7.06
C GLU A 650 -7.16 -17.15 -7.99
N LEU A 651 -8.37 -17.25 -8.55
CA LEU A 651 -8.70 -18.31 -9.50
C LEU A 651 -7.86 -18.21 -10.78
N ILE A 652 -7.70 -17.01 -11.35
CA ILE A 652 -6.84 -16.78 -12.52
C ILE A 652 -5.41 -17.25 -12.26
N ARG A 653 -4.86 -16.90 -11.08
CA ARG A 653 -3.51 -17.30 -10.66
C ARG A 653 -3.40 -18.80 -10.44
N LEU A 654 -4.41 -19.42 -9.82
CA LEU A 654 -4.45 -20.85 -9.55
C LEU A 654 -4.49 -21.66 -10.86
N VAL A 655 -5.39 -21.32 -11.77
CA VAL A 655 -5.49 -21.97 -13.09
C VAL A 655 -4.18 -21.83 -13.85
N GLY A 656 -3.56 -20.65 -13.89
CA GLY A 656 -2.25 -20.45 -14.51
C GLY A 656 -1.07 -21.12 -13.78
N THR A 657 -1.29 -21.68 -12.59
CA THR A 657 -0.25 -22.35 -11.80
C THR A 657 -0.24 -23.86 -12.02
N VAL A 658 -1.41 -24.48 -12.19
CA VAL A 658 -1.57 -25.94 -12.34
C VAL A 658 -1.20 -26.41 -13.74
N ASP A 659 -0.97 -27.72 -13.89
CA ASP A 659 -0.55 -28.36 -15.15
C ASP A 659 -1.74 -28.90 -15.96
N GLY A 660 -2.93 -28.99 -15.34
CA GLY A 660 -4.20 -29.30 -15.97
C GLY A 660 -5.36 -29.06 -15.00
N TRP A 661 -6.59 -29.14 -15.50
CA TRP A 661 -7.79 -29.06 -14.67
C TRP A 661 -8.76 -30.18 -15.03
N THR A 662 -9.63 -30.58 -14.11
CA THR A 662 -10.60 -31.65 -14.33
C THR A 662 -12.02 -31.10 -14.39
N PRO A 663 -12.68 -31.10 -15.55
CA PRO A 663 -14.10 -30.80 -15.64
C PRO A 663 -14.93 -31.85 -14.88
N THR A 664 -16.00 -31.40 -14.25
CA THR A 664 -17.04 -32.21 -13.64
C THR A 664 -18.15 -32.57 -14.65
N GLY A 665 -18.26 -31.81 -15.75
CA GLY A 665 -19.27 -31.99 -16.80
C GLY A 665 -20.54 -31.17 -16.59
N HIS A 666 -20.49 -30.17 -15.69
CA HIS A 666 -21.65 -29.36 -15.29
C HIS A 666 -21.49 -27.88 -15.66
N GLU A 667 -22.61 -27.13 -15.67
CA GLU A 667 -22.58 -25.69 -16.00
C GLU A 667 -21.62 -24.86 -15.13
N GLY A 668 -21.34 -25.30 -13.91
CA GLY A 668 -20.38 -24.67 -13.00
C GLY A 668 -18.93 -24.66 -13.50
N ASP A 669 -18.60 -25.49 -14.49
CA ASP A 669 -17.25 -25.57 -15.07
C ASP A 669 -16.96 -24.43 -16.07
N GLN A 670 -17.98 -23.78 -16.64
CA GLN A 670 -17.82 -22.79 -17.73
C GLN A 670 -16.81 -21.68 -17.40
N MET A 671 -16.81 -21.23 -16.14
CA MET A 671 -15.89 -20.20 -15.66
C MET A 671 -14.44 -20.69 -15.65
N VAL A 672 -14.20 -21.93 -15.19
CA VAL A 672 -12.86 -22.52 -15.14
C VAL A 672 -12.40 -22.91 -16.53
N GLU A 673 -13.31 -23.39 -17.37
CA GLU A 673 -13.06 -23.74 -18.77
C GLU A 673 -12.56 -22.52 -19.57
N ALA A 674 -13.27 -21.40 -19.52
CA ALA A 674 -12.85 -20.16 -20.18
C ALA A 674 -11.46 -19.70 -19.70
N LEU A 675 -11.22 -19.72 -18.38
CA LEU A 675 -9.91 -19.36 -17.83
C LEU A 675 -8.80 -20.33 -18.24
N ALA A 676 -9.10 -21.62 -18.29
CA ALA A 676 -8.15 -22.67 -18.62
C ALA A 676 -7.76 -22.64 -20.10
N GLU A 677 -8.72 -22.41 -21.00
CA GLU A 677 -8.47 -22.18 -22.43
C GLU A 677 -7.50 -21.00 -22.63
N GLU A 678 -7.75 -19.88 -21.95
CA GLU A 678 -6.88 -18.71 -22.02
C GLU A 678 -5.49 -18.94 -21.40
N CYS A 679 -5.38 -19.78 -20.37
CA CYS A 679 -4.09 -20.14 -19.75
C CYS A 679 -3.34 -21.24 -20.49
N GLY A 680 -3.96 -21.90 -21.48
CA GLY A 680 -3.42 -23.12 -22.09
C GLY A 680 -3.32 -24.28 -21.09
N THR A 681 -4.17 -24.28 -20.06
CA THR A 681 -4.24 -25.33 -19.05
C THR A 681 -5.18 -26.41 -19.55
N PRO A 682 -4.69 -27.60 -19.96
CA PRO A 682 -5.53 -28.60 -20.60
C PRO A 682 -6.56 -29.16 -19.62
N ALA A 683 -7.78 -29.37 -20.11
CA ALA A 683 -8.75 -30.23 -19.45
C ALA A 683 -8.25 -31.67 -19.48
N VAL A 684 -8.33 -32.36 -18.34
CA VAL A 684 -7.97 -33.76 -18.19
C VAL A 684 -9.23 -34.55 -17.95
N ILE A 685 -9.51 -35.50 -18.83
CA ILE A 685 -10.67 -36.36 -18.72
C ILE A 685 -10.43 -37.31 -17.54
N THR A 686 -11.34 -37.31 -16.56
CA THR A 686 -11.18 -38.12 -15.33
C THR A 686 -11.08 -39.62 -15.59
N GLU A 687 -11.56 -40.09 -16.74
CA GLU A 687 -11.41 -41.48 -17.22
C GLU A 687 -9.93 -41.82 -17.46
N ASP A 688 -9.11 -40.87 -17.92
CA ASP A 688 -7.67 -41.07 -18.16
C ASP A 688 -6.89 -41.41 -16.87
N TRP A 689 -7.41 -41.03 -15.71
CA TRP A 689 -6.80 -41.33 -14.42
C TRP A 689 -6.90 -42.82 -14.09
N LEU A 690 -8.09 -43.42 -14.26
CA LEU A 690 -8.32 -44.84 -14.02
C LEU A 690 -7.45 -45.72 -14.93
N LEU A 691 -7.27 -45.30 -16.19
CA LEU A 691 -6.52 -46.06 -17.21
C LEU A 691 -5.02 -46.20 -16.86
N ARG A 692 -4.45 -45.31 -16.04
CA ARG A 692 -3.01 -45.33 -15.67
C ARG A 692 -2.65 -46.41 -14.65
N ALA A 693 -3.56 -46.80 -13.76
CA ALA A 693 -3.32 -47.80 -12.71
C ALA A 693 -3.78 -49.22 -13.06
N THR A 694 -4.63 -49.37 -14.08
CA THR A 694 -5.39 -50.61 -14.36
C THR A 694 -5.08 -51.23 -15.73
N ASN A 695 -4.05 -50.75 -16.43
CA ASN A 695 -3.78 -51.09 -17.84
C ASN A 695 -4.96 -50.82 -18.79
N GLY A 696 -5.91 -49.98 -18.40
CA GLY A 696 -7.00 -49.54 -19.26
C GLY A 696 -8.40 -50.10 -18.94
N VAL A 697 -8.60 -50.74 -17.78
CA VAL A 697 -9.85 -51.47 -17.45
C VAL A 697 -10.41 -51.04 -16.09
N GLU A 698 -11.66 -50.58 -16.03
CA GLU A 698 -12.32 -50.22 -14.76
C GLU A 698 -12.67 -51.46 -13.92
N PRO A 699 -12.14 -51.65 -12.70
CA PRO A 699 -12.40 -52.86 -11.91
C PRO A 699 -13.88 -53.02 -11.53
N TRP A 700 -14.36 -54.27 -11.47
CA TRP A 700 -15.70 -54.57 -11.00
C TRP A 700 -15.88 -54.15 -9.53
N PRO A 701 -16.98 -53.49 -9.15
CA PRO A 701 -17.18 -53.02 -7.80
C PRO A 701 -17.37 -54.20 -6.83
N ILE A 702 -16.45 -54.37 -5.87
CA ILE A 702 -16.55 -55.35 -4.77
C ILE A 702 -16.50 -54.58 -3.45
N VAL A 703 -17.57 -54.67 -2.66
CA VAL A 703 -17.73 -53.91 -1.41
C VAL A 703 -16.96 -54.57 -0.28
N THR A 704 -15.65 -54.33 -0.22
CA THR A 704 -14.76 -54.80 0.86
C THR A 704 -13.58 -53.86 1.08
N ARG A 705 -13.11 -53.79 2.33
CA ARG A 705 -11.86 -53.07 2.70
C ARG A 705 -10.61 -53.92 2.52
N ALA A 706 -10.78 -55.21 2.26
CA ALA A 706 -9.67 -56.12 2.06
C ALA A 706 -8.86 -55.79 0.80
N ARG A 707 -7.54 -55.73 0.96
CA ARG A 707 -6.57 -55.56 -0.12
C ARG A 707 -6.36 -56.84 -0.92
N PHE A 708 -6.54 -57.99 -0.27
CA PHE A 708 -6.48 -59.29 -0.90
C PHE A 708 -7.89 -59.86 -1.05
N ARG A 709 -8.36 -59.97 -2.28
CA ARG A 709 -9.67 -60.53 -2.62
C ARG A 709 -9.46 -61.86 -3.30
N LEU A 710 -9.89 -62.93 -2.64
CA LEU A 710 -9.87 -64.28 -3.18
C LEU A 710 -11.27 -64.61 -3.72
N LEU A 711 -11.41 -64.62 -5.05
CA LEU A 711 -12.66 -65.03 -5.69
C LEU A 711 -12.78 -66.55 -5.71
N VAL A 712 -13.89 -67.10 -5.26
CA VAL A 712 -14.19 -68.53 -5.38
C VAL A 712 -15.63 -68.73 -5.80
N TRP A 713 -15.85 -69.68 -6.71
CA TRP A 713 -17.19 -70.14 -7.07
C TRP A 713 -17.35 -71.62 -6.69
N PRO A 714 -17.87 -71.93 -5.50
CA PRO A 714 -18.05 -73.30 -5.04
C PRO A 714 -19.26 -73.97 -5.69
N ASP A 715 -19.32 -75.29 -5.63
CA ASP A 715 -20.59 -76.01 -5.73
C ASP A 715 -21.33 -75.85 -4.40
N TRP A 716 -22.29 -74.92 -4.38
CA TRP A 716 -23.11 -74.61 -3.21
C TRP A 716 -23.93 -75.80 -2.70
N SER A 717 -24.14 -76.83 -3.52
CA SER A 717 -24.85 -78.05 -3.14
C SER A 717 -23.97 -79.09 -2.43
N SER A 718 -22.64 -78.94 -2.49
CA SER A 718 -21.67 -79.91 -2.01
C SER A 718 -21.07 -79.51 -0.66
N GLU A 719 -21.42 -80.25 0.40
CA GLU A 719 -20.88 -80.01 1.75
C GLU A 719 -19.37 -80.28 1.83
N GLU A 720 -18.87 -81.29 1.10
CA GLU A 720 -17.44 -81.62 1.06
C GLU A 720 -16.62 -80.50 0.40
N GLU A 721 -17.19 -79.88 -0.62
CA GLU A 721 -16.55 -78.76 -1.32
C GLU A 721 -16.56 -77.48 -0.50
N MET A 722 -17.65 -77.18 0.21
CA MET A 722 -17.71 -76.07 1.16
C MET A 722 -16.70 -76.23 2.30
N ARG A 723 -16.51 -77.45 2.82
CA ARG A 723 -15.45 -77.71 3.81
C ARG A 723 -14.05 -77.49 3.21
N THR A 724 -13.84 -77.92 1.97
CA THR A 724 -12.57 -77.73 1.27
C THR A 724 -12.27 -76.25 1.04
N LEU A 725 -13.28 -75.45 0.64
CA LEU A 725 -13.19 -73.99 0.54
C LEU A 725 -12.67 -73.37 1.83
N PHE A 726 -13.31 -73.67 2.96
CA PHE A 726 -12.89 -73.06 4.23
C PHE A 726 -11.53 -73.57 4.72
N ASP A 727 -11.21 -74.85 4.50
CA ASP A 727 -9.98 -75.44 5.04
C ASP A 727 -8.75 -75.09 4.20
N ALA A 728 -8.87 -75.19 2.87
CA ALA A 728 -7.75 -75.02 1.95
C ALA A 728 -7.59 -73.57 1.48
N LEU A 729 -8.70 -72.82 1.32
CA LEU A 729 -8.66 -71.50 0.68
C LEU A 729 -8.94 -70.34 1.65
N ALA A 730 -9.91 -70.47 2.55
CA ALA A 730 -10.31 -69.39 3.45
C ALA A 730 -9.50 -69.33 4.76
N ARG A 731 -8.96 -70.45 5.24
CA ARG A 731 -8.18 -70.53 6.50
C ARG A 731 -7.02 -69.52 6.57
N PRO A 732 -6.24 -69.26 5.50
CA PRO A 732 -5.22 -68.20 5.48
C PRO A 732 -5.75 -66.78 5.64
N LEU A 733 -7.03 -66.55 5.33
CA LEU A 733 -7.68 -65.25 5.35
C LEU A 733 -8.34 -64.96 6.73
N ALA A 734 -8.52 -65.98 7.56
CA ALA A 734 -9.18 -65.85 8.85
C ALA A 734 -8.40 -64.93 9.82
N ASN A 735 -9.14 -64.13 10.57
CA ASN A 735 -8.67 -63.10 11.50
C ASN A 735 -7.80 -62.01 10.87
N ARG A 736 -7.97 -61.77 9.57
CA ARG A 736 -7.30 -60.70 8.84
C ARG A 736 -8.30 -59.63 8.43
N GLU A 737 -7.93 -58.37 8.64
CA GLU A 737 -8.72 -57.22 8.17
C GLU A 737 -8.32 -56.78 6.76
N ASP A 738 -7.21 -57.30 6.22
CA ASP A 738 -6.68 -56.97 4.90
C ASP A 738 -6.99 -58.01 3.81
N ALA A 739 -7.81 -59.03 4.12
CA ALA A 739 -8.14 -60.13 3.24
C ALA A 739 -9.63 -60.51 3.31
N ALA A 740 -10.28 -60.71 2.16
CA ALA A 740 -11.67 -61.10 2.05
C ALA A 740 -11.84 -62.27 1.09
N LEU A 741 -12.80 -63.14 1.43
CA LEU A 741 -13.29 -64.20 0.59
C LEU A 741 -14.46 -63.67 -0.24
N VAL A 742 -14.30 -63.61 -1.56
CA VAL A 742 -15.37 -63.20 -2.48
C VAL A 742 -15.99 -64.47 -3.06
N LEU A 743 -17.25 -64.73 -2.70
CA LEU A 743 -17.98 -65.91 -3.16
C LEU A 743 -18.96 -65.51 -4.26
N ARG A 744 -18.78 -66.10 -5.44
CA ARG A 744 -19.75 -65.93 -6.53
C ARG A 744 -21.00 -66.76 -6.25
N TYR A 745 -22.16 -66.16 -6.46
CA TYR A 745 -23.46 -66.80 -6.34
C TYR A 745 -24.31 -66.50 -7.58
N ASP A 746 -24.73 -67.54 -8.30
CA ASP A 746 -25.66 -67.43 -9.44
C ASP A 746 -27.00 -68.04 -9.04
N MET A 747 -28.05 -67.23 -8.83
CA MET A 747 -29.36 -67.72 -8.38
C MET A 747 -29.99 -68.76 -9.32
N ASN A 748 -29.71 -68.70 -10.63
CA ASN A 748 -30.26 -69.63 -11.60
C ASN A 748 -29.55 -70.99 -11.56
N ARG A 749 -28.27 -71.01 -11.18
CA ARG A 749 -27.42 -72.21 -11.24
C ARG A 749 -27.12 -72.83 -9.89
N ASP A 750 -26.99 -72.02 -8.86
CA ASP A 750 -26.62 -72.43 -7.51
C ASP A 750 -27.87 -72.70 -6.63
N GLY A 751 -29.05 -72.22 -7.04
CA GLY A 751 -30.33 -72.48 -6.38
C GLY A 751 -30.69 -71.44 -5.32
N ASP A 752 -31.53 -71.81 -4.36
CA ASP A 752 -32.08 -70.88 -3.36
C ASP A 752 -31.05 -70.47 -2.29
N PRO A 753 -30.71 -69.16 -2.16
CA PRO A 753 -29.79 -68.67 -1.15
C PRO A 753 -30.21 -69.02 0.29
N GLU A 754 -31.51 -69.11 0.58
CA GLU A 754 -32.02 -69.46 1.90
C GLU A 754 -31.64 -70.88 2.33
N VAL A 755 -31.31 -71.76 1.37
CA VAL A 755 -30.85 -73.13 1.62
C VAL A 755 -29.32 -73.20 1.70
N ASN A 756 -28.63 -72.43 0.86
CA ASN A 756 -27.18 -72.56 0.67
C ASN A 756 -26.35 -71.72 1.66
N LEU A 757 -26.84 -70.54 2.07
CA LEU A 757 -26.14 -69.69 3.04
C LEU A 757 -26.03 -70.34 4.44
N PRO A 758 -27.07 -71.01 4.99
CA PRO A 758 -26.93 -71.76 6.24
C PRO A 758 -25.90 -72.88 6.14
N ARG A 759 -25.83 -73.61 5.01
CA ARG A 759 -24.82 -74.67 4.80
C ARG A 759 -23.40 -74.11 4.77
N MET A 760 -23.22 -72.94 4.16
CA MET A 760 -21.94 -72.22 4.19
C MET A 760 -21.55 -71.87 5.64
N ALA A 761 -22.48 -71.32 6.42
CA ALA A 761 -22.24 -70.98 7.83
C ALA A 761 -21.90 -72.22 8.66
N GLU A 762 -22.62 -73.33 8.48
CA GLU A 762 -22.31 -74.61 9.15
C GLU A 762 -20.92 -75.14 8.77
N ALA A 763 -20.53 -75.04 7.49
CA ALA A 763 -19.19 -75.44 7.04
C ALA A 763 -18.08 -74.52 7.60
N PHE A 764 -18.34 -73.22 7.67
CA PHE A 764 -17.46 -72.24 8.31
C PHE A 764 -17.24 -72.58 9.79
N ASP A 765 -18.32 -72.78 10.55
CA ASP A 765 -18.26 -73.12 11.96
C ASP A 765 -17.59 -74.48 12.20
N ALA A 766 -17.84 -75.47 11.33
CA ALA A 766 -17.24 -76.79 11.45
C ALA A 766 -15.72 -76.80 11.18
N VAL A 767 -15.23 -75.92 10.30
CA VAL A 767 -13.82 -75.93 9.84
C VAL A 767 -12.95 -74.91 10.57
N LEU A 768 -13.46 -73.69 10.79
CA LEU A 768 -12.72 -72.60 11.44
C LEU A 768 -13.11 -72.45 12.92
N GLY A 769 -14.35 -72.75 13.29
CA GLY A 769 -14.83 -72.71 14.68
C GLY A 769 -15.22 -71.32 15.19
N GLU A 770 -16.01 -71.28 16.28
CA GLU A 770 -16.42 -70.04 16.94
C GLU A 770 -15.19 -69.21 17.37
N GLY A 771 -15.08 -67.97 16.89
CA GLY A 771 -14.04 -67.02 17.25
C GLY A 771 -13.07 -66.61 16.15
N HIS A 772 -13.18 -67.18 14.93
CA HIS A 772 -12.48 -66.66 13.75
C HIS A 772 -13.35 -65.61 13.04
N GLY A 773 -12.83 -64.41 12.81
CA GLY A 773 -13.46 -63.42 11.94
C GLY A 773 -13.02 -63.64 10.49
N LEU A 774 -13.95 -63.73 9.55
CA LEU A 774 -13.65 -63.80 8.12
C LEU A 774 -14.61 -62.86 7.40
N GLU A 775 -14.07 -61.93 6.61
CA GLU A 775 -14.89 -61.11 5.72
C GLU A 775 -15.26 -61.95 4.49
N VAL A 776 -16.57 -62.19 4.32
CA VAL A 776 -17.12 -62.90 3.17
C VAL A 776 -18.01 -61.94 2.41
N VAL A 777 -17.69 -61.71 1.13
CA VAL A 777 -18.49 -60.92 0.21
C VAL A 777 -19.21 -61.86 -0.74
N LEU A 778 -20.53 -61.77 -0.81
CA LEU A 778 -21.31 -62.46 -1.82
C LEU A 778 -21.37 -61.58 -3.06
N LEU A 779 -20.81 -62.07 -4.16
CA LEU A 779 -20.90 -61.46 -5.47
C LEU A 779 -22.10 -62.10 -6.20
N ASP A 780 -23.20 -61.36 -6.21
CA ASP A 780 -24.38 -61.65 -7.03
C ASP A 780 -24.20 -60.94 -8.37
N ASP A 781 -24.11 -61.71 -9.45
CA ASP A 781 -23.92 -61.16 -10.80
C ASP A 781 -24.87 -61.83 -11.80
N ASP A 782 -25.48 -61.02 -12.67
CA ASP A 782 -26.35 -61.48 -13.76
C ASP A 782 -25.55 -61.85 -15.03
N GLY A 783 -24.22 -61.65 -15.05
CA GLY A 783 -23.30 -62.10 -16.10
C GLY A 783 -23.47 -61.52 -17.51
N ASP A 784 -24.39 -60.56 -17.70
CA ASP A 784 -24.83 -60.07 -19.03
C ASP A 784 -24.05 -58.85 -19.57
N GLU A 785 -23.04 -58.33 -18.86
CA GLU A 785 -22.19 -57.22 -19.36
C GLU A 785 -21.00 -57.74 -20.18
N ASP A 786 -20.82 -57.21 -21.40
CA ASP A 786 -19.78 -57.62 -22.37
C ASP A 786 -18.34 -57.50 -21.83
N ASP A 787 -18.11 -56.67 -20.80
CA ASP A 787 -16.81 -56.41 -20.18
C ASP A 787 -16.64 -57.01 -18.76
N PHE A 788 -17.65 -57.74 -18.25
CA PHE A 788 -17.69 -58.25 -16.88
C PHE A 788 -16.43 -59.02 -16.48
N LEU A 789 -15.95 -59.91 -17.33
CA LEU A 789 -14.78 -60.77 -17.05
C LEU A 789 -13.48 -59.98 -16.96
N GLU A 790 -13.33 -58.95 -17.80
CA GLU A 790 -12.15 -58.09 -17.83
C GLU A 790 -12.10 -57.25 -16.55
N ARG A 791 -13.24 -56.67 -16.18
CA ARG A 791 -13.41 -55.84 -14.98
C ARG A 791 -13.29 -56.66 -13.69
N LEU A 792 -13.84 -57.87 -13.67
CA LEU A 792 -13.72 -58.78 -12.53
C LEU A 792 -12.27 -59.24 -12.35
N SER A 793 -11.55 -59.49 -13.44
CA SER A 793 -10.11 -59.83 -13.39
C SER A 793 -9.28 -58.70 -12.78
N ALA A 794 -9.63 -57.45 -13.04
CA ALA A 794 -8.99 -56.29 -12.44
C ALA A 794 -9.38 -56.06 -10.96
N ALA A 795 -10.45 -56.68 -10.47
CA ALA A 795 -11.00 -56.46 -9.14
C ALA A 795 -10.50 -57.44 -8.06
N VAL A 796 -9.88 -58.57 -8.45
CA VAL A 796 -9.50 -59.67 -7.56
C VAL A 796 -8.00 -59.97 -7.62
N GLN A 797 -7.41 -60.50 -6.55
CA GLN A 797 -5.96 -60.76 -6.47
C GLN A 797 -5.63 -62.23 -6.70
N ALA A 798 -6.59 -63.12 -6.51
CA ALA A 798 -6.45 -64.55 -6.77
C ALA A 798 -7.83 -65.18 -7.00
N VAL A 799 -7.84 -66.32 -7.69
CA VAL A 799 -9.03 -67.13 -7.94
C VAL A 799 -8.83 -68.53 -7.37
N GLY A 800 -9.71 -68.95 -6.49
CA GLY A 800 -9.72 -70.28 -5.89
C GLY A 800 -10.25 -71.34 -6.85
N VAL A 801 -9.50 -72.43 -6.97
CA VAL A 801 -9.86 -73.58 -7.79
C VAL A 801 -10.24 -74.74 -6.88
N LEU A 802 -11.49 -75.17 -6.96
CA LEU A 802 -12.07 -76.28 -6.21
C LEU A 802 -12.32 -77.49 -7.14
N PRO A 803 -12.67 -78.67 -6.63
CA PRO A 803 -12.95 -79.84 -7.46
C PRO A 803 -14.03 -79.59 -8.55
N SER A 804 -15.09 -78.82 -8.25
CA SER A 804 -16.12 -78.48 -9.25
C SER A 804 -15.63 -77.50 -10.32
N SER A 805 -14.55 -76.75 -10.05
CA SER A 805 -13.93 -75.81 -10.99
C SER A 805 -13.32 -76.47 -12.23
N ALA A 806 -13.23 -77.81 -12.25
CA ALA A 806 -12.64 -78.55 -13.37
C ALA A 806 -13.59 -78.76 -14.56
N ASN A 807 -14.88 -78.42 -14.46
CA ASN A 807 -15.87 -78.68 -15.51
C ASN A 807 -16.93 -77.56 -15.64
N GLY A 808 -17.56 -77.47 -16.81
CA GLY A 808 -18.71 -76.59 -17.07
C GLY A 808 -18.40 -75.10 -16.92
N ASP A 809 -19.43 -74.31 -16.62
CA ASP A 809 -19.32 -72.85 -16.56
C ASP A 809 -18.33 -72.33 -15.51
N ARG A 810 -18.11 -73.10 -14.42
CA ARG A 810 -17.11 -72.76 -13.40
C ARG A 810 -15.70 -72.78 -13.96
N LYS A 811 -15.41 -73.75 -14.83
CA LYS A 811 -14.13 -73.84 -15.53
C LYS A 811 -13.97 -72.67 -16.50
N ASP A 812 -15.01 -72.36 -17.25
CA ASP A 812 -14.98 -71.29 -18.25
C ASP A 812 -14.72 -69.92 -17.59
N LEU A 813 -15.36 -69.63 -16.44
CA LEU A 813 -15.08 -68.42 -15.65
C LEU A 813 -13.63 -68.37 -15.16
N ILE A 814 -13.14 -69.43 -14.53
CA ILE A 814 -11.82 -69.47 -13.91
C ILE A 814 -10.70 -69.38 -14.96
N ASP A 815 -10.89 -70.02 -16.12
CA ASP A 815 -9.96 -69.95 -17.23
C ASP A 815 -9.96 -68.54 -17.87
N ALA A 816 -11.08 -67.83 -17.84
CA ALA A 816 -11.21 -66.47 -18.38
C ALA A 816 -10.64 -65.38 -17.46
N ILE A 817 -10.55 -65.60 -16.16
CA ILE A 817 -10.03 -64.59 -15.23
C ILE A 817 -8.50 -64.55 -15.24
N ASP A 818 -7.93 -63.38 -15.49
CA ASP A 818 -6.48 -63.15 -15.55
C ASP A 818 -5.84 -62.87 -14.17
N SER A 819 -6.22 -63.67 -13.17
CA SER A 819 -5.63 -63.63 -11.82
C SER A 819 -4.93 -64.97 -11.49
N PRO A 820 -3.98 -64.98 -10.54
CA PRO A 820 -3.35 -66.20 -10.03
C PRO A 820 -4.37 -67.23 -9.54
N LYS A 821 -4.24 -68.47 -10.01
CA LYS A 821 -5.09 -69.59 -9.62
C LYS A 821 -4.49 -70.27 -8.39
N VAL A 822 -5.27 -70.42 -7.33
CA VAL A 822 -4.83 -71.00 -6.06
C VAL A 822 -5.68 -72.22 -5.70
N THR A 823 -5.03 -73.30 -5.29
CA THR A 823 -5.68 -74.61 -5.05
C THR A 823 -5.53 -75.09 -3.61
N ASP A 824 -4.65 -74.45 -2.82
CA ASP A 824 -4.30 -74.88 -1.48
C ASP A 824 -3.88 -73.71 -0.58
N MET A 825 -3.70 -74.02 0.70
CA MET A 825 -3.36 -73.05 1.73
C MET A 825 -2.05 -72.31 1.43
N MET A 826 -1.05 -73.00 0.87
CA MET A 826 0.26 -72.43 0.60
C MET A 826 0.24 -71.46 -0.59
N SER A 827 -0.51 -71.78 -1.63
CA SER A 827 -0.69 -70.92 -2.81
C SER A 827 -1.46 -69.65 -2.46
N VAL A 828 -2.53 -69.74 -1.65
CA VAL A 828 -3.22 -68.55 -1.12
C VAL A 828 -2.28 -67.70 -0.28
N THR A 829 -1.55 -68.32 0.66
CA THR A 829 -0.60 -67.62 1.54
C THR A 829 0.50 -66.92 0.74
N THR A 830 0.99 -67.54 -0.34
CA THR A 830 2.02 -66.96 -1.22
C THR A 830 1.52 -65.70 -1.91
N GLN A 831 0.29 -65.73 -2.45
CA GLN A 831 -0.30 -64.55 -3.10
C GLN A 831 -0.58 -63.45 -2.08
N LEU A 832 -1.14 -63.80 -0.92
CA LEU A 832 -1.39 -62.89 0.19
C LEU A 832 -0.14 -62.10 0.61
N PHE A 833 1.03 -62.77 0.71
CA PHE A 833 2.30 -62.15 1.10
C PHE A 833 3.07 -61.48 -0.05
N SER A 834 2.65 -61.67 -1.31
CA SER A 834 3.21 -60.94 -2.45
C SER A 834 2.72 -59.50 -2.56
N LEU A 835 1.69 -59.12 -1.79
CA LEU A 835 1.21 -57.74 -1.73
C LEU A 835 2.27 -56.83 -1.10
N ALA A 836 2.45 -55.65 -1.69
CA ALA A 836 3.35 -54.64 -1.14
C ALA A 836 2.96 -54.31 0.32
N PRO A 837 3.92 -54.23 1.26
CA PRO A 837 3.64 -53.87 2.65
C PRO A 837 3.01 -52.48 2.72
N LEU A 838 2.11 -52.28 3.70
CA LEU A 838 1.56 -50.95 3.98
C LEU A 838 2.72 -49.99 4.22
N PRO A 839 2.83 -48.85 3.52
CA PRO A 839 3.72 -47.80 3.98
C PRO A 839 3.22 -47.37 5.36
N LEU A 840 4.02 -47.63 6.40
CA LEU A 840 3.92 -46.95 7.70
C LEU A 840 4.37 -45.50 7.50
N GLY A 841 3.61 -44.75 6.71
CA GLY A 841 3.77 -43.33 6.51
C GLY A 841 2.68 -42.61 7.31
N PRO A 842 3.00 -41.53 8.05
CA PRO A 842 1.96 -40.67 8.60
C PRO A 842 1.05 -40.21 7.45
N LEU A 843 -0.27 -40.26 7.67
CA LEU A 843 -1.24 -39.46 6.95
C LEU A 843 -0.79 -38.00 7.06
N TYR A 844 0.02 -37.55 6.10
CA TYR A 844 0.34 -36.15 5.95
C TYR A 844 -0.88 -35.53 5.30
N VAL A 845 -1.78 -34.99 6.13
CA VAL A 845 -2.68 -33.92 5.72
C VAL A 845 -1.87 -32.66 5.95
N PRO A 846 -1.25 -32.02 4.94
CA PRO A 846 -0.66 -30.72 5.15
C PRO A 846 -1.81 -29.78 5.47
N THR A 847 -1.96 -29.43 6.75
CA THR A 847 -2.66 -28.22 7.16
C THR A 847 -1.98 -27.04 6.49
N LEU A 848 -2.70 -26.36 5.61
CA LEU A 848 -2.43 -24.98 5.29
C LEU A 848 -3.74 -24.21 5.31
N SER A 849 -3.94 -23.53 6.44
CA SER A 849 -4.64 -22.26 6.49
C SER A 849 -3.80 -21.25 5.70
N LEU A 850 -4.44 -20.51 4.80
CA LEU A 850 -3.87 -19.29 4.24
C LEU A 850 -4.73 -18.12 4.72
N TYR A 851 -4.03 -17.13 5.31
CA TYR A 851 -4.53 -15.82 5.71
C TYR A 851 -4.46 -14.83 4.55
#